data_AF-A0AAW0MY50-F1
#
_entry.id   AF-A0AAW0MY50-F1
#
_cell.length_a   1.000
_cell.length_b   1.000
_cell.length_c   1.000
_cell.angle_alpha   90.00
_cell.angle_beta   90.00
_cell.angle_gamma   90.00
#
_symmetry.space_group_name_H-M   'P 1'
#
loop_
_entity.id
_entity.type
_entity.pdbx_description
1 polymer ?
#
loop_
_entity_poly.entity_id
_entity_poly.type
_entity_poly.pdbx_seq_one_letter_code
_entity_poly.pdbx_strand_id
1 'polypeptide(L)'
;MAPNSIHWFRKGLRLHDNPALREAIRGAGTVRCVYFLDPWFAGSSNVGVNRWRFLLQCLEDLDASLRKLNSRLFVIRGQPANVFPRLFKEWKISRLTFEYDSEPFGKERDAAIKKLAMEAGVEVIVKISHTLYDLDKIIELNGGQPPLTYKRFQTLISRMDPPEMPVDALSDALMGRCVTPVSEDHGDKYGVPSLEELGFDIEGLPSAVWPGGETEALTRIERHLERKAWVANFERPRMNANSLLASPTGLSSYLRFGCLSCRLFYYKLTDLYRKVKKNSSPPLSLYGQLLWREFFYTAATNNPRFDKMEGNPICVRIPWDRNPEALAKWAEAKTGFPWIDAIMTQLRQEGWIHHLARHAVACFLTRGDLWISWEEGMKVFEELLLDADWSVNAGSWMWLSCSSFFQQFFHCYCPVGFGRRTDPNGDFIRRYLPVLRGFPAKYIYDPWNAPESVQAAAKCIIGVHYPKPMVHHAEASRLNIERMKQIYQQLSRYRGLGLLASVPSTNGNGNGGMMAYSPGEQQPGANGNNSSSNGHGHGVSGSPVGTANGSGSILLNFDSEEQTGPSAVGQQTTQQQRIKPPSQTQTQQQQQQQQQHGYHSVPDTSQTITSSRVYHEFAVPQHPGLHLHTRGGITGKRERESEREGSGEEEQASCSVHKMQRQSAET
;
A
#
# COMPACT_ATOMS: atom_id res chain seq x y z
N MET A 1 21.08 31.44 -20.96
CA MET A 1 20.38 30.67 -22.01
C MET A 1 19.20 29.96 -21.36
N ALA A 2 18.20 29.51 -22.13
CA ALA A 2 17.17 28.62 -21.59
C ALA A 2 17.80 27.25 -21.23
N PRO A 3 17.49 26.64 -20.07
CA PRO A 3 18.12 25.39 -19.66
C PRO A 3 17.75 24.21 -20.56
N ASN A 4 18.66 23.24 -20.65
CA ASN A 4 18.36 21.89 -21.11
C ASN A 4 18.12 21.02 -19.89
N SER A 5 16.94 20.42 -19.81
CA SER A 5 16.46 19.73 -18.62
C SER A 5 16.37 18.22 -18.82
N ILE A 6 16.80 17.45 -17.80
CA ILE A 6 16.35 16.07 -17.60
C ILE A 6 15.27 16.08 -16.51
N HIS A 7 14.16 15.39 -16.75
CA HIS A 7 13.30 14.88 -15.68
C HIS A 7 13.53 13.39 -15.51
N TRP A 8 13.87 12.94 -14.31
CA TRP A 8 14.22 11.54 -14.02
C TRP A 8 13.09 10.85 -13.24
N PHE A 9 12.46 9.88 -13.91
CA PHE A 9 11.44 8.99 -13.37
C PHE A 9 12.07 7.79 -12.63
N ARG A 10 11.46 7.35 -11.52
CA ARG A 10 11.90 6.22 -10.68
C ARG A 10 10.66 5.51 -10.10
N LYS A 11 10.06 6.19 -9.13
CA LYS A 11 8.62 6.20 -8.82
C LYS A 11 8.00 7.33 -9.67
N GLY A 12 6.79 7.75 -9.34
CA GLY A 12 6.18 8.94 -9.95
C GLY A 12 5.89 8.79 -11.44
N LEU A 13 5.59 7.57 -11.92
CA LEU A 13 5.38 7.24 -13.33
C LEU A 13 4.04 7.78 -13.86
N ARG A 14 3.92 9.11 -13.91
CA ARG A 14 2.73 9.88 -14.28
C ARG A 14 3.08 11.30 -14.77
N LEU A 15 2.16 11.90 -15.52
CA LEU A 15 2.17 13.30 -15.96
C LEU A 15 1.23 14.20 -15.14
N HIS A 16 0.19 13.65 -14.47
CA HIS A 16 -0.59 14.38 -13.46
C HIS A 16 0.17 14.54 -12.14
N ASP A 17 -0.06 15.65 -11.43
CA ASP A 17 0.57 15.93 -10.13
C ASP A 17 2.06 15.57 -10.06
N ASN A 18 2.83 16.02 -11.05
CA ASN A 18 4.27 15.86 -11.12
C ASN A 18 4.95 17.24 -11.01
N PRO A 19 5.09 17.79 -9.78
CA PRO A 19 5.68 19.11 -9.57
C PRO A 19 7.15 19.17 -10.00
N ALA A 20 7.90 18.06 -9.94
CA ALA A 20 9.28 18.01 -10.42
C ALA A 20 9.36 18.16 -11.95
N LEU A 21 8.48 17.51 -12.72
CA LEU A 21 8.39 17.66 -14.18
C LEU A 21 7.99 19.09 -14.58
N ARG A 22 7.07 19.73 -13.85
CA ARG A 22 6.72 21.15 -14.09
C ARG A 22 7.91 22.09 -13.91
N GLU A 23 8.79 21.84 -12.94
CA GLU A 23 10.03 22.60 -12.78
C GLU A 23 11.09 22.27 -13.85
N ALA A 24 11.11 21.06 -14.40
CA ALA A 24 11.99 20.73 -15.53
C ALA A 24 11.65 21.58 -16.77
N ILE A 25 10.36 21.82 -17.00
CA ILE A 25 9.86 22.50 -18.20
C ILE A 25 9.84 24.03 -18.02
N ARG A 26 9.69 24.55 -16.78
CA ARG A 26 9.63 25.99 -16.48
C ARG A 26 10.83 26.77 -17.03
N GLY A 27 10.59 27.47 -18.14
CA GLY A 27 11.57 28.31 -18.83
C GLY A 27 12.63 27.54 -19.64
N ALA A 28 12.52 26.22 -19.75
CA ALA A 28 13.50 25.38 -20.44
C ALA A 28 13.39 25.47 -21.97
N GLY A 29 14.53 25.33 -22.64
CA GLY A 29 14.60 25.23 -24.10
C GLY A 29 14.38 23.80 -24.57
N THR A 30 14.93 22.83 -23.82
CA THR A 30 14.65 21.40 -24.06
C THR A 30 14.36 20.65 -22.77
N VAL A 31 13.55 19.60 -22.87
CA VAL A 31 13.31 18.62 -21.80
C VAL A 31 13.49 17.20 -22.35
N ARG A 32 14.07 16.31 -21.55
CA ARG A 32 14.05 14.85 -21.78
C ARG A 32 13.58 14.13 -20.54
N CYS A 33 12.55 13.32 -20.71
CA CYS A 33 12.01 12.42 -19.69
C CYS A 33 12.83 11.11 -19.71
N VAL A 34 13.59 10.81 -18.65
CA VAL A 34 14.43 9.61 -18.59
C VAL A 34 13.94 8.63 -17.53
N TYR A 35 14.06 7.33 -17.82
CA TYR A 35 13.98 6.25 -16.84
C TYR A 35 15.26 5.41 -16.93
N PHE A 36 15.84 5.02 -15.80
CA PHE A 36 17.03 4.15 -15.77
C PHE A 36 16.63 2.72 -15.45
N LEU A 37 16.94 1.80 -16.36
CA LEU A 37 16.60 0.39 -16.26
C LEU A 37 17.90 -0.43 -16.13
N ASP A 38 18.11 -1.05 -14.96
CA ASP A 38 19.21 -1.99 -14.74
C ASP A 38 18.66 -3.38 -14.38
N PRO A 39 18.35 -4.22 -15.39
CA PRO A 39 17.85 -5.57 -15.16
C PRO A 39 18.94 -6.51 -14.60
N TRP A 40 20.22 -6.19 -14.83
CA TRP A 40 21.38 -6.98 -14.40
C TRP A 40 21.92 -6.55 -13.03
N PHE A 41 21.29 -5.55 -12.39
CA PHE A 41 21.65 -5.14 -11.04
C PHE A 41 21.46 -6.28 -10.04
N ALA A 42 22.44 -6.54 -9.17
CA ALA A 42 22.37 -7.63 -8.20
C ALA A 42 21.16 -7.52 -7.26
N GLY A 43 20.68 -6.31 -6.94
CA GLY A 43 19.45 -6.09 -6.16
C GLY A 43 18.15 -6.28 -6.95
N SER A 44 18.20 -6.35 -8.28
CA SER A 44 17.05 -6.64 -9.16
C SER A 44 16.76 -8.14 -9.30
N SER A 45 17.69 -9.00 -8.88
CA SER A 45 17.59 -10.48 -8.98
C SER A 45 16.37 -11.07 -8.28
N ASN A 46 15.89 -10.43 -7.21
CA ASN A 46 14.71 -10.85 -6.44
C ASN A 46 13.40 -10.20 -6.93
N VAL A 47 13.26 -9.84 -8.22
CA VAL A 47 12.05 -9.18 -8.75
C VAL A 47 11.33 -10.09 -9.74
N GLY A 48 10.15 -10.58 -9.36
CA GLY A 48 9.36 -11.51 -10.18
C GLY A 48 8.71 -10.86 -11.41
N VAL A 49 8.43 -11.69 -12.43
CA VAL A 49 7.93 -11.28 -13.75
C VAL A 49 6.70 -10.35 -13.69
N ASN A 50 5.81 -10.51 -12.71
CA ASN A 50 4.65 -9.62 -12.55
C ASN A 50 5.04 -8.17 -12.22
N ARG A 51 6.07 -7.94 -11.37
CA ARG A 51 6.55 -6.59 -11.03
C ARG A 51 7.27 -5.94 -12.23
N TRP A 52 8.03 -6.73 -13.00
CA TRP A 52 8.64 -6.27 -14.25
C TRP A 52 7.61 -5.92 -15.31
N ARG A 53 6.64 -6.80 -15.57
CA ARG A 53 5.56 -6.58 -16.54
C ARG A 53 4.76 -5.32 -16.22
N PHE A 54 4.40 -5.13 -14.94
CA PHE A 54 3.71 -3.91 -14.50
C PHE A 54 4.59 -2.66 -14.74
N LEU A 55 5.89 -2.72 -14.41
CA LEU A 55 6.82 -1.61 -14.67
C LEU A 55 6.90 -1.27 -16.16
N LEU A 56 7.13 -2.25 -17.05
CA LEU A 56 7.25 -2.01 -18.48
C LEU A 56 5.98 -1.39 -19.05
N GLN A 57 4.79 -1.88 -18.67
CA GLN A 57 3.51 -1.28 -19.05
C GLN A 57 3.34 0.17 -18.53
N CYS A 58 3.90 0.50 -17.36
CA CYS A 58 3.95 1.90 -16.90
C CYS A 58 4.87 2.77 -17.74
N LEU A 59 5.98 2.23 -18.26
CA LEU A 59 6.90 2.96 -19.15
C LEU A 59 6.32 3.10 -20.57
N GLU A 60 5.61 2.09 -21.07
CA GLU A 60 4.86 2.12 -22.34
C GLU A 60 3.78 3.19 -22.34
N ASP A 61 2.92 3.22 -21.31
CA ASP A 61 1.85 4.22 -21.17
C ASP A 61 2.41 5.65 -20.98
N LEU A 62 3.57 5.78 -20.32
CA LEU A 62 4.28 7.04 -20.16
C LEU A 62 4.92 7.52 -21.47
N ASP A 63 5.53 6.64 -22.28
CA ASP A 63 5.98 6.99 -23.63
C ASP A 63 4.81 7.33 -24.55
N ALA A 64 3.73 6.54 -24.52
CA ALA A 64 2.52 6.79 -25.30
C ALA A 64 1.85 8.12 -24.92
N SER A 65 1.94 8.53 -23.66
CA SER A 65 1.40 9.82 -23.20
C SER A 65 2.35 11.01 -23.46
N LEU A 66 3.66 10.80 -23.43
CA LEU A 66 4.64 11.79 -23.89
C LEU A 66 4.57 12.02 -25.41
N ARG A 67 4.29 10.99 -26.21
CA ARG A 67 4.07 11.11 -27.68
C ARG A 67 2.93 12.08 -28.02
N LYS A 68 1.85 12.12 -27.22
CA LYS A 68 0.72 13.05 -27.38
C LYS A 68 1.15 14.52 -27.24
N LEU A 69 2.27 14.78 -26.55
CA LEU A 69 2.87 16.08 -26.28
C LEU A 69 4.12 16.34 -27.15
N ASN A 70 4.24 15.65 -28.28
CA ASN A 70 5.41 15.69 -29.18
C ASN A 70 6.76 15.40 -28.46
N SER A 71 6.70 14.55 -27.45
CA SER A 71 7.84 14.12 -26.62
C SER A 71 7.99 12.59 -26.65
N ARG A 72 9.00 12.06 -25.96
CA ARG A 72 9.27 10.61 -25.81
C ARG A 72 9.84 10.32 -24.43
N LEU A 73 9.61 9.11 -23.95
CA LEU A 73 10.37 8.54 -22.83
C LEU A 73 11.73 8.06 -23.36
N PHE A 74 12.79 8.33 -22.61
CA PHE A 74 14.12 7.80 -22.84
C PHE A 74 14.40 6.72 -21.80
N VAL A 75 14.25 5.44 -22.15
CA VAL A 75 14.66 4.33 -21.28
C VAL A 75 16.15 4.10 -21.48
N ILE A 76 16.92 4.21 -20.40
CA ILE A 76 18.39 4.20 -20.44
C ILE A 76 18.89 2.98 -19.67
N ARG A 77 19.56 2.07 -20.37
CA ARG A 77 20.10 0.83 -19.80
C ARG A 77 21.31 1.13 -18.90
N GLY A 78 21.31 0.57 -17.69
CA GLY A 78 22.42 0.66 -16.72
C GLY A 78 22.26 1.73 -15.62
N GLN A 79 23.28 1.83 -14.76
CA GLN A 79 23.17 2.54 -13.48
C GLN A 79 23.24 4.08 -13.60
N PRO A 80 22.37 4.83 -12.88
CA PRO A 80 22.36 6.29 -12.92
C PRO A 80 23.71 6.95 -12.66
N ALA A 81 24.48 6.49 -11.66
CA ALA A 81 25.77 7.09 -11.29
C ALA A 81 26.82 7.03 -12.40
N ASN A 82 26.83 5.93 -13.17
CA ASN A 82 27.79 5.72 -14.26
C ASN A 82 27.41 6.48 -15.54
N VAL A 83 26.10 6.73 -15.74
CA VAL A 83 25.57 7.23 -17.00
C VAL A 83 25.22 8.73 -16.96
N PHE A 84 24.79 9.27 -15.82
CA PHE A 84 24.47 10.70 -15.70
C PHE A 84 25.62 11.64 -16.14
N PRO A 85 26.89 11.43 -15.74
CA PRO A 85 28.01 12.28 -16.17
C PRO A 85 28.18 12.33 -17.71
N ARG A 86 27.90 11.22 -18.40
CA ARG A 86 27.89 11.16 -19.87
C ARG A 86 26.74 11.99 -20.44
N LEU A 87 25.51 11.79 -19.95
CA LEU A 87 24.32 12.50 -20.42
C LEU A 87 24.42 14.02 -20.21
N PHE A 88 24.97 14.46 -19.06
CA PHE A 88 25.15 15.88 -18.79
C PHE A 88 26.03 16.56 -19.85
N LYS A 89 27.12 15.90 -20.25
CA LYS A 89 28.03 16.36 -21.29
C LYS A 89 27.43 16.27 -22.70
N GLU A 90 26.88 15.11 -23.08
CA GLU A 90 26.36 14.85 -24.43
C GLU A 90 25.15 15.73 -24.77
N TRP A 91 24.21 15.88 -23.83
CA TRP A 91 22.98 16.64 -24.04
C TRP A 91 23.08 18.10 -23.57
N LYS A 92 24.26 18.52 -23.10
CA LYS A 92 24.54 19.88 -22.56
C LYS A 92 23.50 20.29 -21.51
N ILE A 93 23.25 19.39 -20.56
CA ILE A 93 22.23 19.56 -19.52
C ILE A 93 22.69 20.64 -18.53
N SER A 94 21.73 21.44 -18.08
CA SER A 94 21.94 22.43 -17.02
C SER A 94 20.90 22.33 -15.89
N ARG A 95 19.87 21.48 -16.04
CA ARG A 95 18.89 21.15 -15.00
C ARG A 95 18.57 19.66 -14.95
N LEU A 96 18.49 19.10 -13.76
CA LEU A 96 17.98 17.76 -13.46
C LEU A 96 16.84 17.91 -12.44
N THR A 97 15.70 17.26 -12.66
CA THR A 97 14.62 17.22 -11.66
C THR A 97 14.10 15.81 -11.41
N PHE A 98 13.61 15.57 -10.20
CA PHE A 98 12.99 14.29 -9.82
C PHE A 98 12.07 14.41 -8.59
N GLU A 99 11.15 13.46 -8.45
CA GLU A 99 10.31 13.27 -7.26
C GLU A 99 11.16 12.75 -6.08
N TYR A 100 10.98 13.31 -4.88
CA TYR A 100 11.71 12.91 -3.66
C TYR A 100 11.44 11.45 -3.31
N ASP A 101 12.51 10.70 -3.05
CA ASP A 101 12.48 9.31 -2.64
C ASP A 101 12.98 9.23 -1.19
N SER A 102 12.07 9.06 -0.25
CA SER A 102 12.37 9.14 1.20
C SER A 102 13.01 7.87 1.78
N GLU A 103 13.03 6.76 1.03
CA GLU A 103 13.59 5.49 1.49
C GLU A 103 15.13 5.59 1.57
N PRO A 104 15.80 5.03 2.60
CA PRO A 104 17.22 5.31 2.87
C PRO A 104 18.17 5.12 1.69
N PHE A 105 18.04 4.00 0.96
CA PHE A 105 18.82 3.73 -0.26
C PHE A 105 18.51 4.73 -1.40
N GLY A 106 17.26 5.18 -1.50
CA GLY A 106 16.85 6.22 -2.44
C GLY A 106 17.48 7.58 -2.12
N LYS A 107 17.56 7.93 -0.83
CA LYS A 107 18.23 9.15 -0.36
C LYS A 107 19.75 9.11 -0.58
N GLU A 108 20.39 7.97 -0.32
CA GLU A 108 21.83 7.77 -0.56
C GLU A 108 22.18 7.87 -2.06
N ARG A 109 21.44 7.15 -2.92
CA ARG A 109 21.50 7.25 -4.38
C ARG A 109 21.36 8.71 -4.84
N ASP A 110 20.32 9.40 -4.38
CA ASP A 110 20.03 10.77 -4.80
C ASP A 110 21.07 11.78 -4.29
N ALA A 111 21.69 11.55 -3.14
CA ALA A 111 22.81 12.35 -2.65
C ALA A 111 24.06 12.19 -3.56
N ALA A 112 24.37 10.96 -3.99
CA ALA A 112 25.45 10.72 -4.95
C ALA A 112 25.17 11.39 -6.31
N ILE A 113 23.95 11.30 -6.84
CA ILE A 113 23.59 11.97 -8.09
C ILE A 113 23.62 13.50 -7.96
N LYS A 114 23.19 14.06 -6.81
CA LYS A 114 23.32 15.51 -6.53
C LYS A 114 24.79 15.97 -6.56
N LYS A 115 25.73 15.17 -6.03
CA LYS A 115 27.16 15.48 -6.08
C LYS A 115 27.68 15.50 -7.53
N LEU A 116 27.37 14.46 -8.32
CA LEU A 116 27.76 14.39 -9.75
C LEU A 116 27.15 15.52 -10.58
N ALA A 117 25.91 15.92 -10.29
CA ALA A 117 25.26 17.06 -10.95
C ALA A 117 25.94 18.39 -10.59
N MET A 118 26.27 18.61 -9.31
CA MET A 118 27.01 19.79 -8.85
C MET A 118 28.40 19.89 -9.51
N GLU A 119 29.13 18.76 -9.60
CA GLU A 119 30.43 18.66 -10.28
C GLU A 119 30.35 18.95 -11.79
N ALA A 120 29.19 18.71 -12.40
CA ALA A 120 28.90 19.03 -13.80
C ALA A 120 28.25 20.41 -14.03
N GLY A 121 28.02 21.21 -12.97
CA GLY A 121 27.35 22.51 -13.07
C GLY A 121 25.84 22.45 -13.34
N VAL A 122 25.17 21.35 -12.99
CA VAL A 122 23.75 21.08 -13.24
C VAL A 122 22.91 21.45 -12.01
N GLU A 123 21.89 22.30 -12.19
CA GLU A 123 20.87 22.62 -11.18
C GLU A 123 20.05 21.37 -10.85
N VAL A 124 19.90 21.00 -9.57
CA VAL A 124 19.07 19.86 -9.15
C VAL A 124 17.82 20.32 -8.39
N ILE A 125 16.64 20.13 -8.98
CA ILE A 125 15.35 20.48 -8.37
C ILE A 125 14.62 19.21 -7.93
N VAL A 126 14.38 19.07 -6.62
CA VAL A 126 13.63 17.95 -6.04
C VAL A 126 12.30 18.46 -5.49
N LYS A 127 11.21 17.71 -5.70
CA LYS A 127 9.88 18.03 -5.14
C LYS A 127 9.27 16.79 -4.48
N ILE A 128 8.52 16.99 -3.40
CA ILE A 128 7.77 15.93 -2.73
C ILE A 128 6.41 15.78 -3.44
N SER A 129 6.10 14.56 -3.88
CA SER A 129 4.78 14.21 -4.42
C SER A 129 4.45 12.71 -4.32
N HIS A 130 5.41 11.85 -3.97
CA HIS A 130 5.16 10.44 -3.66
C HIS A 130 4.42 10.25 -2.33
N THR A 131 4.45 11.25 -1.45
CA THR A 131 3.77 11.29 -0.15
C THR A 131 2.81 12.47 -0.07
N LEU A 132 1.78 12.34 0.79
CA LEU A 132 0.87 13.44 1.10
C LEU A 132 1.63 14.58 1.78
N TYR A 133 2.50 14.21 2.72
CA TYR A 133 3.19 15.15 3.60
C TYR A 133 4.71 15.14 3.37
N ASP A 134 5.31 16.24 3.83
CA ASP A 134 6.73 16.31 4.14
C ASP A 134 6.99 15.49 5.42
N LEU A 135 7.74 14.39 5.27
CA LEU A 135 7.92 13.40 6.35
C LEU A 135 8.85 13.90 7.44
N ASP A 136 9.81 14.74 7.09
CA ASP A 136 10.82 15.23 8.03
C ASP A 136 10.17 16.26 8.98
N LYS A 137 9.18 17.05 8.51
CA LYS A 137 8.30 17.87 9.38
C LYS A 137 7.47 17.05 10.38
N ILE A 138 7.00 15.86 10.01
CA ILE A 138 6.27 14.96 10.95
C ILE A 138 7.22 14.49 12.07
N ILE A 139 8.49 14.26 11.73
CA ILE A 139 9.54 13.83 12.66
C ILE A 139 9.94 14.99 13.58
N GLU A 140 10.10 16.21 13.05
CA GLU A 140 10.34 17.44 13.82
C GLU A 140 9.22 17.70 14.84
N LEU A 141 7.95 17.69 14.41
CA LEU A 141 6.78 17.85 15.29
C LEU A 141 6.64 16.77 16.36
N ASN A 142 7.37 15.66 16.22
CA ASN A 142 7.45 14.58 17.20
C ASN A 142 8.77 14.57 17.99
N GLY A 143 9.56 15.64 17.95
CA GLY A 143 10.80 15.79 18.72
C GLY A 143 12.04 15.19 18.06
N GLY A 144 12.10 15.20 16.72
CA GLY A 144 13.23 14.67 15.95
C GLY A 144 13.27 13.14 15.88
N GLN A 145 12.15 12.46 16.16
CA GLN A 145 12.02 11.00 16.13
C GLN A 145 10.71 10.59 15.44
N PRO A 146 10.66 9.51 14.64
CA PRO A 146 9.43 9.08 13.98
C PRO A 146 8.40 8.56 14.99
N PRO A 147 7.09 8.81 14.77
CA PRO A 147 6.04 8.33 15.66
C PRO A 147 5.87 6.81 15.54
N LEU A 148 6.24 6.06 16.59
CA LEU A 148 6.21 4.58 16.58
C LEU A 148 4.83 3.95 16.90
N THR A 149 3.75 4.73 16.88
CA THR A 149 2.37 4.19 16.94
C THR A 149 1.45 4.97 16.01
N TYR A 150 0.54 4.26 15.34
CA TYR A 150 -0.39 4.86 14.38
C TYR A 150 -1.30 5.91 15.03
N LYS A 151 -1.73 5.70 16.30
CA LYS A 151 -2.50 6.72 17.05
C LYS A 151 -1.69 8.01 17.28
N ARG A 152 -0.39 7.91 17.61
CA ARG A 152 0.47 9.09 17.77
C ARG A 152 0.68 9.81 16.43
N PHE A 153 0.90 9.05 15.36
CA PHE A 153 0.97 9.58 14.00
C PHE A 153 -0.31 10.36 13.62
N GLN A 154 -1.49 9.75 13.76
CA GLN A 154 -2.77 10.44 13.51
C GLN A 154 -2.94 11.73 14.34
N THR A 155 -2.44 11.75 15.59
CA THR A 155 -2.49 12.94 16.47
C THR A 155 -1.55 14.07 16.02
N LEU A 156 -0.48 13.75 15.27
CA LEU A 156 0.40 14.73 14.65
C LEU A 156 -0.22 15.26 13.36
N ILE A 157 -0.68 14.36 12.48
CA ILE A 157 -1.33 14.72 11.22
C ILE A 157 -2.57 15.61 11.44
N SER A 158 -3.35 15.37 12.50
CA SER A 158 -4.51 16.21 12.86
C SER A 158 -4.17 17.62 13.36
N ARG A 159 -2.88 17.98 13.41
CA ARG A 159 -2.36 19.31 13.81
C ARG A 159 -1.56 19.99 12.69
N MET A 160 -1.41 19.33 11.56
CA MET A 160 -0.74 19.86 10.37
C MET A 160 -1.78 20.46 9.42
N ASP A 161 -1.35 21.37 8.57
CA ASP A 161 -2.13 21.82 7.42
C ASP A 161 -2.53 20.63 6.51
N PRO A 162 -3.58 20.77 5.69
CA PRO A 162 -3.89 19.78 4.65
C PRO A 162 -2.69 19.51 3.73
N PRO A 163 -2.63 18.33 3.07
CA PRO A 163 -1.64 18.05 2.03
C PRO A 163 -1.63 19.15 0.96
N GLU A 164 -0.51 19.35 0.26
CA GLU A 164 -0.49 20.26 -0.89
C GLU A 164 -1.50 19.82 -1.96
N MET A 165 -2.21 20.77 -2.56
CA MET A 165 -3.08 20.52 -3.71
C MET A 165 -2.28 19.84 -4.84
N PRO A 166 -2.83 18.82 -5.51
CA PRO A 166 -2.18 18.19 -6.66
C PRO A 166 -1.99 19.22 -7.78
N VAL A 167 -0.81 19.27 -8.37
CA VAL A 167 -0.54 20.21 -9.48
C VAL A 167 -1.18 19.72 -10.78
N ASP A 168 -1.66 20.67 -11.60
CA ASP A 168 -2.22 20.39 -12.93
C ASP A 168 -1.29 19.49 -13.75
N ALA A 169 -1.88 18.57 -14.51
CA ALA A 169 -1.18 17.67 -15.41
C ALA A 169 -0.49 18.42 -16.56
N LEU A 170 0.56 17.81 -17.11
CA LEU A 170 1.28 18.38 -18.24
C LEU A 170 0.39 18.47 -19.50
N SER A 171 0.54 19.57 -20.24
CA SER A 171 -0.20 19.89 -21.47
C SER A 171 0.68 20.66 -22.44
N ASP A 172 0.29 20.75 -23.72
CA ASP A 172 1.04 21.50 -24.74
C ASP A 172 1.17 22.99 -24.38
N ALA A 173 0.17 23.57 -23.70
CA ALA A 173 0.23 24.94 -23.19
C ALA A 173 1.28 25.14 -22.09
N LEU A 174 1.58 24.09 -21.30
CA LEU A 174 2.66 24.11 -20.30
C LEU A 174 4.03 23.79 -20.91
N MET A 175 4.09 23.00 -22.00
CA MET A 175 5.31 22.79 -22.79
C MET A 175 5.73 24.10 -23.51
N GLY A 176 4.80 24.75 -24.21
CA GLY A 176 4.95 26.06 -24.81
C GLY A 176 6.06 26.12 -25.88
N ARG A 177 7.26 26.54 -25.50
CA ARG A 177 8.47 26.56 -26.36
C ARG A 177 9.53 25.53 -25.97
N CYS A 178 9.29 24.75 -24.92
CA CYS A 178 10.17 23.66 -24.53
C CYS A 178 9.92 22.44 -25.44
N VAL A 179 10.97 21.92 -26.07
CA VAL A 179 10.87 20.78 -26.99
C VAL A 179 11.66 19.57 -26.50
N THR A 180 11.32 18.37 -26.97
CA THR A 180 12.13 17.16 -26.75
C THR A 180 12.87 16.82 -28.05
N PRO A 181 14.21 16.96 -28.12
CA PRO A 181 14.95 16.57 -29.31
C PRO A 181 15.04 15.03 -29.37
N VAL A 182 14.32 14.47 -30.34
CA VAL A 182 14.18 13.05 -30.66
C VAL A 182 14.83 12.79 -32.01
N SER A 183 15.50 11.65 -32.15
CA SER A 183 16.12 11.17 -33.39
C SER A 183 15.39 9.94 -33.93
N GLU A 184 15.61 9.59 -35.20
CA GLU A 184 14.96 8.45 -35.85
C GLU A 184 15.33 7.11 -35.17
N ASP A 185 16.57 6.97 -34.69
CA ASP A 185 17.10 5.83 -33.92
C ASP A 185 16.58 5.73 -32.47
N HIS A 186 15.64 6.60 -32.05
CA HIS A 186 15.15 6.61 -30.66
C HIS A 186 14.53 5.27 -30.25
N GLY A 187 13.86 4.57 -31.17
CA GLY A 187 13.25 3.26 -30.91
C GLY A 187 14.27 2.25 -30.39
N ASP A 188 15.33 2.01 -31.17
CA ASP A 188 16.34 0.99 -30.90
C ASP A 188 17.24 1.36 -29.71
N LYS A 189 17.44 2.66 -29.48
CA LYS A 189 18.40 3.18 -28.50
C LYS A 189 17.81 3.48 -27.13
N TYR A 190 16.53 3.88 -27.08
CA TYR A 190 15.87 4.38 -25.88
C TYR A 190 14.42 3.88 -25.70
N GLY A 191 13.96 2.92 -26.52
CA GLY A 191 12.66 2.30 -26.39
C GLY A 191 12.47 1.53 -25.07
N VAL A 192 11.21 1.32 -24.69
CA VAL A 192 10.87 0.41 -23.59
C VAL A 192 11.12 -1.02 -24.09
N PRO A 193 11.94 -1.83 -23.40
CA PRO A 193 12.19 -3.21 -23.80
C PRO A 193 10.99 -4.11 -23.50
N SER A 194 10.85 -5.16 -24.29
CA SER A 194 9.99 -6.32 -24.04
C SER A 194 10.42 -7.12 -22.79
N LEU A 195 9.59 -8.06 -22.32
CA LEU A 195 9.97 -8.98 -21.24
C LEU A 195 11.04 -9.97 -21.71
N GLU A 196 10.94 -10.36 -22.97
CA GLU A 196 11.81 -11.26 -23.70
C GLU A 196 13.23 -10.69 -23.84
N GLU A 197 13.36 -9.38 -24.11
CA GLU A 197 14.65 -8.65 -24.06
C GLU A 197 15.28 -8.61 -22.65
N LEU A 198 14.48 -8.76 -21.59
CA LEU A 198 14.97 -8.88 -20.22
C LEU A 198 15.25 -10.34 -19.81
N GLY A 199 15.09 -11.29 -20.73
CA GLY A 199 15.32 -12.72 -20.49
C GLY A 199 14.21 -13.45 -19.75
N PHE A 200 12.99 -12.88 -19.67
CA PHE A 200 11.83 -13.61 -19.15
C PHE A 200 11.22 -14.52 -20.22
N ASP A 201 10.95 -15.75 -19.82
CA ASP A 201 10.01 -16.61 -20.53
C ASP A 201 8.58 -16.04 -20.39
N ILE A 202 7.89 -15.93 -21.53
CA ILE A 202 6.51 -15.47 -21.63
C ILE A 202 5.54 -16.60 -22.06
N GLU A 203 6.03 -17.80 -22.37
CA GLU A 203 5.17 -18.88 -22.84
C GLU A 203 4.17 -19.30 -21.76
N GLY A 204 2.88 -19.29 -22.11
CA GLY A 204 1.80 -19.55 -21.17
C GLY A 204 1.53 -18.44 -20.13
N LEU A 205 2.24 -17.30 -20.16
CA LEU A 205 2.02 -16.19 -19.24
C LEU A 205 0.65 -15.54 -19.49
N PRO A 206 -0.34 -15.64 -18.57
CA PRO A 206 -1.69 -15.14 -18.81
C PRO A 206 -1.74 -13.61 -18.78
N SER A 207 -2.74 -13.03 -19.46
CA SER A 207 -2.97 -11.57 -19.49
C SER A 207 -2.95 -10.95 -18.09
N ALA A 208 -2.35 -9.76 -17.97
CA ALA A 208 -2.15 -9.08 -16.69
C ALA A 208 -3.48 -8.70 -16.02
N VAL A 209 -3.75 -9.25 -14.84
CA VAL A 209 -4.90 -8.89 -13.99
C VAL A 209 -4.82 -7.42 -13.50
N TRP A 210 -3.58 -6.92 -13.42
CA TRP A 210 -3.24 -5.53 -13.13
C TRP A 210 -2.38 -4.99 -14.27
N PRO A 211 -2.96 -4.36 -15.30
CA PRO A 211 -2.19 -3.61 -16.28
C PRO A 211 -1.48 -2.42 -15.60
N GLY A 212 -0.25 -2.13 -16.03
CA GLY A 212 0.46 -0.91 -15.63
C GLY A 212 -0.14 0.36 -16.24
N GLY A 213 0.43 1.51 -15.88
CA GLY A 213 0.12 2.81 -16.48
C GLY A 213 -0.66 3.79 -15.61
N GLU A 214 -0.46 5.08 -15.90
CA GLU A 214 -1.27 6.21 -15.44
C GLU A 214 -2.68 6.17 -16.05
N THR A 215 -2.83 5.79 -17.32
CA THR A 215 -4.14 5.71 -18.00
C THR A 215 -5.08 4.72 -17.31
N GLU A 216 -4.61 3.52 -16.95
CA GLU A 216 -5.39 2.55 -16.18
C GLU A 216 -5.58 3.02 -14.72
N ALA A 217 -4.58 3.67 -14.12
CA ALA A 217 -4.72 4.24 -12.78
C ALA A 217 -5.85 5.28 -12.67
N LEU A 218 -5.91 6.20 -13.64
CA LEU A 218 -6.93 7.23 -13.77
C LEU A 218 -8.30 6.62 -14.11
N THR A 219 -8.35 5.56 -14.93
CA THR A 219 -9.57 4.79 -15.20
C THR A 219 -10.10 4.10 -13.93
N ARG A 220 -9.20 3.53 -13.10
CA ARG A 220 -9.59 2.82 -11.87
C ARG A 220 -9.99 3.74 -10.72
N ILE A 221 -9.42 4.95 -10.61
CA ILE A 221 -9.83 5.88 -9.54
C ILE A 221 -11.27 6.37 -9.73
N GLU A 222 -11.71 6.70 -10.95
CA GLU A 222 -13.12 7.10 -11.15
C GLU A 222 -14.08 5.95 -10.82
N ARG A 223 -13.81 4.73 -11.32
CA ARG A 223 -14.56 3.50 -10.94
C ARG A 223 -14.56 3.24 -9.42
N HIS A 224 -13.48 3.57 -8.72
CA HIS A 224 -13.39 3.48 -7.26
C HIS A 224 -14.26 4.53 -6.56
N LEU A 225 -14.33 5.75 -7.09
CA LEU A 225 -15.15 6.84 -6.56
C LEU A 225 -16.64 6.58 -6.80
N GLU A 226 -17.02 6.12 -7.99
CA GLU A 226 -18.38 5.63 -8.31
C GLU A 226 -18.83 4.56 -7.29
N ARG A 227 -18.02 3.52 -7.10
CA ARG A 227 -18.32 2.46 -6.14
C ARG A 227 -18.36 2.97 -4.69
N LYS A 228 -17.51 3.91 -4.30
CA LYS A 228 -17.57 4.55 -2.97
C LYS A 228 -18.81 5.43 -2.80
N ALA A 229 -19.24 6.14 -3.84
CA ALA A 229 -20.47 6.95 -3.83
C ALA A 229 -21.70 6.07 -3.62
N TRP A 230 -21.77 4.95 -4.35
CA TRP A 230 -22.82 3.95 -4.20
C TRP A 230 -22.84 3.37 -2.77
N VAL A 231 -21.71 2.84 -2.28
CA VAL A 231 -21.62 2.28 -0.91
C VAL A 231 -22.02 3.33 0.13
N ALA A 232 -21.50 4.57 0.05
CA ALA A 232 -21.76 5.61 1.05
C ALA A 232 -23.24 6.10 1.12
N ASN A 233 -24.06 5.72 0.14
CA ASN A 233 -25.49 5.96 0.05
C ASN A 233 -26.34 4.71 0.35
N PHE A 234 -25.89 3.51 -0.03
CA PHE A 234 -26.73 2.30 -0.07
C PHE A 234 -26.28 1.11 0.80
N GLU A 235 -25.00 1.00 1.20
CA GLU A 235 -24.51 -0.17 1.94
C GLU A 235 -23.48 0.13 3.05
N ARG A 236 -23.38 -0.77 4.04
CA ARG A 236 -22.21 -0.84 4.92
C ARG A 236 -21.26 -1.93 4.39
N PRO A 237 -20.02 -1.61 3.99
CA PRO A 237 -19.12 -2.59 3.39
C PRO A 237 -18.75 -3.68 4.41
N ARG A 238 -18.97 -4.94 4.03
CA ARG A 238 -18.57 -6.14 4.78
C ARG A 238 -17.64 -7.00 3.93
N MET A 239 -16.69 -7.68 4.56
CA MET A 239 -15.85 -8.66 3.87
C MET A 239 -16.68 -9.87 3.43
N ASN A 240 -16.42 -10.37 2.23
CA ASN A 240 -16.98 -11.59 1.65
C ASN A 240 -15.94 -12.29 0.76
N ALA A 241 -16.24 -13.47 0.23
CA ALA A 241 -15.36 -14.21 -0.68
C ALA A 241 -14.88 -13.37 -1.89
N ASN A 242 -15.78 -12.59 -2.50
CA ASN A 242 -15.46 -11.70 -3.62
C ASN A 242 -14.43 -10.61 -3.27
N SER A 243 -14.28 -10.26 -1.98
CA SER A 243 -13.27 -9.29 -1.50
C SER A 243 -11.83 -9.82 -1.58
N LEU A 244 -11.65 -11.13 -1.78
CA LEU A 244 -10.33 -11.75 -1.95
C LEU A 244 -9.79 -11.63 -3.39
N LEU A 245 -10.69 -11.48 -4.37
CA LEU A 245 -10.33 -11.40 -5.79
C LEU A 245 -9.82 -10.00 -6.15
N ALA A 246 -8.98 -9.92 -7.18
CA ALA A 246 -8.50 -8.65 -7.71
C ALA A 246 -9.68 -7.76 -8.16
N SER A 247 -9.80 -6.57 -7.56
CA SER A 247 -10.89 -5.64 -7.87
C SER A 247 -10.51 -4.70 -9.03
N PRO A 248 -11.41 -4.46 -10.01
CA PRO A 248 -11.25 -3.40 -11.02
C PRO A 248 -11.29 -1.98 -10.42
N THR A 249 -11.45 -1.85 -9.10
CA THR A 249 -11.34 -0.58 -8.34
C THR A 249 -10.14 -0.57 -7.38
N GLY A 250 -9.22 -1.53 -7.48
CA GLY A 250 -8.00 -1.55 -6.68
C GLY A 250 -6.97 -0.53 -7.17
N LEU A 251 -6.33 0.19 -6.25
CA LEU A 251 -5.45 1.33 -6.55
C LEU A 251 -4.02 1.17 -5.99
N SER A 252 -3.72 0.14 -5.21
CA SER A 252 -2.49 0.05 -4.42
C SER A 252 -1.22 -0.07 -5.26
N SER A 253 -1.22 -0.88 -6.33
CA SER A 253 -0.08 -0.99 -7.26
C SER A 253 0.25 0.36 -7.92
N TYR A 254 -0.77 1.12 -8.31
CA TYR A 254 -0.62 2.43 -8.95
C TYR A 254 -0.11 3.51 -7.96
N LEU A 255 -0.51 3.43 -6.69
CA LEU A 255 0.02 4.27 -5.59
C LEU A 255 1.44 3.87 -5.14
N ARG A 256 1.86 2.64 -5.43
CA ARG A 256 3.24 2.15 -5.25
C ARG A 256 4.13 2.71 -6.36
N PHE A 257 3.85 2.39 -7.63
CA PHE A 257 4.68 2.84 -8.76
C PHE A 257 4.56 4.36 -9.03
N GLY A 258 3.61 5.03 -8.40
CA GLY A 258 3.38 6.47 -8.54
C GLY A 258 2.60 6.84 -9.81
N CYS A 259 1.99 5.86 -10.48
CA CYS A 259 1.06 6.04 -11.60
C CYS A 259 -0.25 6.73 -11.17
N LEU A 260 -0.57 6.69 -9.87
CA LEU A 260 -1.59 7.52 -9.24
C LEU A 260 -0.94 8.37 -8.15
N SER A 261 -1.16 9.69 -8.17
CA SER A 261 -0.80 10.54 -7.04
C SER A 261 -1.65 10.22 -5.81
N CYS A 262 -0.99 10.07 -4.65
CA CYS A 262 -1.67 9.99 -3.37
C CYS A 262 -2.45 11.28 -3.05
N ARG A 263 -1.94 12.46 -3.46
CA ARG A 263 -2.58 13.77 -3.26
C ARG A 263 -3.85 13.90 -4.10
N LEU A 264 -3.79 13.51 -5.39
CA LEU A 264 -4.98 13.46 -6.24
C LEU A 264 -6.05 12.53 -5.64
N PHE A 265 -5.66 11.34 -5.17
CA PHE A 265 -6.61 10.42 -4.54
C PHE A 265 -7.18 10.96 -3.22
N TYR A 266 -6.36 11.59 -2.38
CA TYR A 266 -6.80 12.26 -1.15
C TYR A 266 -7.86 13.33 -1.43
N TYR A 267 -7.62 14.23 -2.39
CA TYR A 267 -8.56 15.30 -2.73
C TYR A 267 -9.84 14.78 -3.40
N LYS A 268 -9.73 13.84 -4.35
CA LYS A 268 -10.90 13.16 -4.94
C LYS A 268 -11.78 12.48 -3.88
N LEU A 269 -11.18 11.85 -2.86
CA LEU A 269 -11.91 11.30 -1.71
C LEU A 269 -12.55 12.39 -0.83
N THR A 270 -11.81 13.47 -0.59
CA THR A 270 -12.28 14.64 0.19
C THR A 270 -13.56 15.22 -0.43
N ASP A 271 -13.55 15.45 -1.74
CA ASP A 271 -14.65 16.09 -2.45
C ASP A 271 -15.84 15.17 -2.65
N LEU A 272 -15.61 13.87 -2.87
CA LEU A 272 -16.69 12.87 -2.82
C LEU A 272 -17.36 12.85 -1.44
N TYR A 273 -16.58 12.88 -0.35
CA TYR A 273 -17.13 12.90 1.00
C TYR A 273 -17.93 14.18 1.27
N ARG A 274 -17.40 15.36 0.90
CA ARG A 274 -18.13 16.65 1.01
C ARG A 274 -19.46 16.60 0.27
N LYS A 275 -19.48 16.11 -0.98
CA LYS A 275 -20.70 15.96 -1.79
C LYS A 275 -21.73 15.02 -1.13
N VAL A 276 -21.30 13.85 -0.66
CA VAL A 276 -22.20 12.84 -0.08
C VAL A 276 -22.67 13.20 1.34
N LYS A 277 -21.83 13.86 2.14
CA LYS A 277 -22.10 14.22 3.55
C LYS A 277 -22.28 15.72 3.77
N LYS A 278 -22.86 16.41 2.77
CA LYS A 278 -23.33 17.82 2.84
C LYS A 278 -22.28 18.78 3.46
N ASN A 279 -21.07 18.79 2.91
CA ASN A 279 -19.92 19.60 3.34
C ASN A 279 -19.40 19.36 4.78
N SER A 280 -19.79 18.25 5.43
CA SER A 280 -19.18 17.82 6.69
C SER A 280 -17.66 17.62 6.55
N SER A 281 -16.91 17.91 7.61
CA SER A 281 -15.47 17.62 7.66
C SER A 281 -15.21 16.10 7.61
N PRO A 282 -14.24 15.63 6.79
CA PRO A 282 -13.96 14.21 6.64
C PRO A 282 -13.13 13.64 7.81
N PRO A 283 -13.53 12.49 8.41
CA PRO A 283 -12.73 11.84 9.43
C PRO A 283 -11.48 11.19 8.83
N LEU A 284 -10.37 11.15 9.58
CA LEU A 284 -9.09 10.55 9.14
C LEU A 284 -9.22 9.09 8.67
N SER A 285 -10.24 8.36 9.13
CA SER A 285 -10.51 6.98 8.69
C SER A 285 -10.88 6.87 7.20
N LEU A 286 -11.41 7.94 6.57
CA LEU A 286 -11.64 8.01 5.12
C LEU A 286 -10.35 7.77 4.32
N TYR A 287 -9.23 8.24 4.85
CA TYR A 287 -7.89 8.17 4.26
C TYR A 287 -7.04 7.05 4.86
N GLY A 288 -7.58 6.17 5.70
CA GLY A 288 -6.80 5.26 6.55
C GLY A 288 -5.76 4.42 5.80
N GLN A 289 -6.03 4.00 4.56
CA GLN A 289 -5.07 3.26 3.72
C GLN A 289 -3.88 4.14 3.25
N LEU A 290 -4.14 5.41 2.93
CA LEU A 290 -3.08 6.38 2.63
C LEU A 290 -2.28 6.70 3.91
N LEU A 291 -2.95 6.95 5.04
CA LEU A 291 -2.29 7.29 6.29
C LEU A 291 -1.44 6.14 6.86
N TRP A 292 -1.83 4.87 6.67
CA TRP A 292 -0.96 3.72 7.00
C TRP A 292 0.29 3.64 6.11
N ARG A 293 0.18 4.00 4.82
CA ARG A 293 1.34 4.13 3.92
C ARG A 293 2.27 5.26 4.37
N GLU A 294 1.73 6.46 4.62
CA GLU A 294 2.50 7.59 5.14
C GLU A 294 3.20 7.23 6.47
N PHE A 295 2.50 6.59 7.40
CA PHE A 295 3.05 6.12 8.68
C PHE A 295 4.30 5.25 8.52
N PHE A 296 4.27 4.25 7.64
CA PHE A 296 5.44 3.39 7.40
C PHE A 296 6.58 4.13 6.69
N TYR A 297 6.27 5.01 5.73
CA TYR A 297 7.28 5.89 5.13
C TYR A 297 7.95 6.82 6.16
N THR A 298 7.19 7.44 7.08
CA THR A 298 7.72 8.24 8.18
C THR A 298 8.56 7.41 9.15
N ALA A 299 8.18 6.16 9.42
CA ALA A 299 8.93 5.28 10.32
C ALA A 299 10.24 4.75 9.71
N ALA A 300 10.30 4.63 8.38
CA ALA A 300 11.41 4.00 7.66
C ALA A 300 12.47 5.00 7.16
N THR A 301 12.09 6.24 6.80
CA THR A 301 12.95 7.26 6.17
C THR A 301 14.32 7.44 6.85
N ASN A 302 14.39 7.41 8.18
CA ASN A 302 15.63 7.64 8.95
C ASN A 302 16.18 6.37 9.63
N ASN A 303 15.80 5.18 9.14
CA ASN A 303 16.30 3.89 9.63
C ASN A 303 16.81 3.01 8.47
N PRO A 304 18.11 3.06 8.12
CA PRO A 304 18.69 2.23 7.06
C PRO A 304 18.65 0.71 7.29
N ARG A 305 18.13 0.23 8.43
CA ARG A 305 17.97 -1.19 8.76
C ARG A 305 16.51 -1.57 9.04
N PHE A 306 15.55 -0.76 8.60
CA PHE A 306 14.12 -0.96 8.86
C PHE A 306 13.60 -2.33 8.35
N ASP A 307 14.23 -2.87 7.32
CA ASP A 307 13.97 -4.14 6.64
C ASP A 307 14.81 -5.33 7.17
N LYS A 308 15.42 -5.16 8.35
CA LYS A 308 16.19 -6.18 9.07
C LYS A 308 15.73 -6.26 10.53
N MET A 309 15.96 -7.39 11.15
CA MET A 309 15.94 -7.53 12.61
C MET A 309 17.31 -7.14 13.21
N GLU A 310 18.41 -7.34 12.48
CA GLU A 310 19.78 -7.12 12.95
C GLU A 310 20.17 -5.62 12.99
N GLY A 311 20.29 -5.06 14.21
CA GLY A 311 20.66 -3.66 14.43
C GLY A 311 19.54 -2.65 14.17
N ASN A 312 18.31 -3.10 13.92
CA ASN A 312 17.14 -2.24 13.77
C ASN A 312 16.63 -1.81 15.17
N PRO A 313 16.67 -0.51 15.53
CA PRO A 313 16.39 -0.05 16.90
C PRO A 313 14.93 -0.20 17.34
N ILE A 314 14.01 -0.38 16.39
CA ILE A 314 12.57 -0.53 16.67
C ILE A 314 12.07 -1.98 16.57
N CYS A 315 12.91 -2.91 16.14
CA CYS A 315 12.55 -4.33 16.00
C CYS A 315 12.91 -5.11 17.26
N VAL A 316 11.96 -5.88 17.78
CA VAL A 316 12.24 -6.87 18.82
C VAL A 316 13.08 -8.01 18.24
N ARG A 317 14.09 -8.45 19.00
CA ARG A 317 14.92 -9.61 18.64
C ARG A 317 14.20 -10.89 19.04
N ILE A 318 13.61 -11.56 18.06
CA ILE A 318 12.95 -12.86 18.23
C ILE A 318 13.90 -13.94 17.68
N PRO A 319 14.19 -15.02 18.43
CA PRO A 319 14.97 -16.15 17.93
C PRO A 319 14.11 -16.99 16.99
N TRP A 320 13.96 -16.53 15.74
CA TRP A 320 13.26 -17.25 14.68
C TRP A 320 14.04 -18.49 14.23
N ASP A 321 13.31 -19.56 13.85
CA ASP A 321 13.89 -20.82 13.40
C ASP A 321 14.36 -20.71 11.94
N ARG A 322 15.55 -21.22 11.64
CA ARG A 322 16.11 -21.26 10.27
C ARG A 322 15.70 -22.56 9.57
N ASN A 323 14.56 -22.55 8.89
CA ASN A 323 14.04 -23.70 8.16
C ASN A 323 13.77 -23.39 6.66
N PRO A 324 14.75 -23.58 5.77
CA PRO A 324 14.61 -23.30 4.34
C PRO A 324 13.55 -24.17 3.65
N GLU A 325 13.38 -25.43 4.07
CA GLU A 325 12.39 -26.34 3.48
C GLU A 325 10.96 -25.88 3.78
N ALA A 326 10.70 -25.44 5.02
CA ALA A 326 9.42 -24.89 5.41
C ALA A 326 9.15 -23.52 4.77
N LEU A 327 10.18 -22.69 4.59
CA LEU A 327 10.09 -21.43 3.82
C LEU A 327 9.71 -21.69 2.36
N ALA A 328 10.38 -22.64 1.68
CA ALA A 328 10.07 -23.03 0.32
C ALA A 328 8.64 -23.56 0.17
N LYS A 329 8.22 -24.46 1.07
CA LYS A 329 6.83 -24.96 1.11
C LYS A 329 5.79 -23.85 1.26
N TRP A 330 6.08 -22.79 2.02
CA TRP A 330 5.22 -21.62 2.12
C TRP A 330 5.26 -20.74 0.85
N ALA A 331 6.43 -20.41 0.33
CA ALA A 331 6.62 -19.56 -0.84
C ALA A 331 6.10 -20.18 -2.16
N GLU A 332 6.06 -21.51 -2.24
CA GLU A 332 5.63 -22.29 -3.41
C GLU A 332 4.19 -22.81 -3.32
N ALA A 333 3.41 -22.43 -2.29
CA ALA A 333 2.05 -22.91 -2.06
C ALA A 333 1.93 -24.45 -1.91
N LYS A 334 2.84 -25.04 -1.12
CA LYS A 334 2.95 -26.47 -0.82
C LYS A 334 2.89 -26.76 0.69
N THR A 335 2.20 -25.93 1.47
CA THR A 335 2.07 -26.08 2.93
C THR A 335 1.13 -27.23 3.32
N GLY A 336 0.24 -27.65 2.41
CA GLY A 336 -0.82 -28.61 2.70
C GLY A 336 -2.02 -28.00 3.40
N PHE A 337 -2.06 -26.67 3.58
CA PHE A 337 -3.20 -25.90 4.08
C PHE A 337 -3.85 -25.13 2.91
N PRO A 338 -4.99 -25.59 2.36
CA PRO A 338 -5.53 -25.05 1.11
C PRO A 338 -5.79 -23.55 1.08
N TRP A 339 -6.13 -22.96 2.22
CA TRP A 339 -6.30 -21.51 2.37
C TRP A 339 -4.98 -20.74 2.18
N ILE A 340 -3.90 -21.20 2.83
CA ILE A 340 -2.56 -20.60 2.73
C ILE A 340 -2.03 -20.78 1.30
N ASP A 341 -2.13 -22.00 0.78
CA ASP A 341 -1.64 -22.35 -0.55
C ASP A 341 -2.43 -21.61 -1.66
N ALA A 342 -3.75 -21.45 -1.54
CA ALA A 342 -4.54 -20.65 -2.49
C ALA A 342 -4.16 -19.17 -2.47
N ILE A 343 -3.87 -18.59 -1.29
CA ILE A 343 -3.40 -17.19 -1.19
C ILE A 343 -2.02 -17.04 -1.82
N MET A 344 -1.07 -17.93 -1.52
CA MET A 344 0.29 -17.86 -2.07
C MET A 344 0.30 -18.12 -3.58
N THR A 345 -0.62 -18.96 -4.08
CA THR A 345 -0.85 -19.16 -5.52
C THR A 345 -1.42 -17.89 -6.17
N GLN A 346 -2.43 -17.24 -5.58
CA GLN A 346 -2.95 -15.97 -6.08
C GLN A 346 -1.85 -14.89 -6.10
N LEU A 347 -1.03 -14.80 -5.05
CA LEU A 347 0.09 -13.86 -4.99
C LEU A 347 1.09 -14.08 -6.13
N ARG A 348 1.48 -15.34 -6.37
CA ARG A 348 2.43 -15.68 -7.45
C ARG A 348 1.85 -15.45 -8.85
N GLN A 349 0.56 -15.73 -9.06
CA GLN A 349 -0.11 -15.58 -10.36
C GLN A 349 -0.54 -14.13 -10.67
N GLU A 350 -1.26 -13.47 -9.75
CA GLU A 350 -1.88 -12.16 -9.96
C GLU A 350 -1.03 -10.99 -9.44
N GLY A 351 0.01 -11.24 -8.63
CA GLY A 351 0.87 -10.19 -8.05
C GLY A 351 0.21 -9.33 -6.96
N TRP A 352 -1.01 -9.68 -6.54
CA TRP A 352 -1.76 -8.99 -5.49
C TRP A 352 -2.60 -9.96 -4.67
N ILE A 353 -2.64 -9.74 -3.36
CA ILE A 353 -3.58 -10.40 -2.44
C ILE A 353 -4.19 -9.39 -1.47
N HIS A 354 -5.44 -9.67 -1.06
CA HIS A 354 -6.19 -8.84 -0.12
C HIS A 354 -5.48 -8.71 1.24
N HIS A 355 -5.62 -7.58 1.93
CA HIS A 355 -4.88 -7.31 3.17
C HIS A 355 -5.06 -8.39 4.27
N LEU A 356 -6.28 -8.88 4.48
CA LEU A 356 -6.52 -9.98 5.43
C LEU A 356 -5.96 -11.35 4.97
N ALA A 357 -5.71 -11.53 3.66
CA ALA A 357 -4.98 -12.70 3.17
C ALA A 357 -3.48 -12.58 3.51
N ARG A 358 -2.89 -11.37 3.38
CA ARG A 358 -1.52 -11.07 3.86
C ARG A 358 -1.38 -11.37 5.36
N HIS A 359 -2.35 -10.95 6.17
CA HIS A 359 -2.39 -11.26 7.61
C HIS A 359 -2.36 -12.77 7.88
N ALA A 360 -3.13 -13.57 7.13
CA ALA A 360 -3.17 -15.02 7.30
C ALA A 360 -1.82 -15.69 6.97
N VAL A 361 -1.24 -15.40 5.80
CA VAL A 361 0.02 -16.04 5.38
C VAL A 361 1.23 -15.55 6.18
N ALA A 362 1.26 -14.27 6.58
CA ALA A 362 2.31 -13.73 7.44
C ALA A 362 2.24 -14.27 8.88
N CYS A 363 1.02 -14.45 9.40
CA CYS A 363 0.81 -15.13 10.68
C CYS A 363 1.31 -16.57 10.63
N PHE A 364 0.92 -17.34 9.60
CA PHE A 364 1.34 -18.73 9.42
C PHE A 364 2.88 -18.87 9.35
N LEU A 365 3.55 -18.04 8.54
CA LEU A 365 5.01 -18.08 8.41
C LEU A 365 5.75 -17.76 9.72
N THR A 366 5.25 -16.79 10.49
CA THR A 366 5.96 -16.22 11.65
C THR A 366 5.43 -16.77 12.98
N ARG A 367 4.83 -15.93 13.83
CA ARG A 367 4.37 -16.25 15.19
C ARG A 367 3.19 -17.22 15.29
N GLY A 368 2.59 -17.60 14.17
CA GLY A 368 1.47 -18.56 14.11
C GLY A 368 1.98 -19.99 14.10
N ASP A 369 2.60 -20.43 13.01
CA ASP A 369 2.82 -21.85 12.74
C ASP A 369 4.30 -22.21 12.53
N LEU A 370 4.98 -21.59 11.55
CA LEU A 370 6.31 -22.03 11.12
C LEU A 370 7.50 -21.42 11.90
N TRP A 371 7.29 -20.32 12.64
CA TRP A 371 8.32 -19.63 13.43
C TRP A 371 9.54 -19.12 12.62
N ILE A 372 9.35 -18.83 11.33
CA ILE A 372 10.40 -18.32 10.43
C ILE A 372 10.46 -16.77 10.52
N SER A 373 11.62 -16.18 10.23
CA SER A 373 11.78 -14.72 10.29
C SER A 373 10.85 -13.99 9.31
N TRP A 374 10.27 -12.89 9.78
CA TRP A 374 9.50 -11.97 8.97
C TRP A 374 10.31 -11.37 7.81
N GLU A 375 11.64 -11.33 7.94
CA GLU A 375 12.58 -10.91 6.89
C GLU A 375 12.50 -11.80 5.65
N GLU A 376 12.24 -13.11 5.81
CA GLU A 376 12.11 -14.05 4.69
C GLU A 376 10.76 -13.89 3.97
N GLY A 377 9.69 -13.70 4.74
CA GLY A 377 8.37 -13.37 4.19
C GLY A 377 8.36 -12.04 3.44
N MET A 378 9.11 -11.06 3.95
CA MET A 378 9.31 -9.76 3.30
C MET A 378 9.98 -9.91 1.93
N LYS A 379 11.02 -10.74 1.79
CA LYS A 379 11.68 -11.01 0.48
C LYS A 379 10.72 -11.63 -0.53
N VAL A 380 9.93 -12.63 -0.14
CA VAL A 380 8.95 -13.27 -1.05
C VAL A 380 7.82 -12.31 -1.44
N PHE A 381 7.44 -11.40 -0.54
CA PHE A 381 6.52 -10.31 -0.89
C PHE A 381 7.18 -9.26 -1.80
N GLU A 382 8.47 -8.99 -1.64
CA GLU A 382 9.21 -8.12 -2.56
C GLU A 382 9.39 -8.76 -3.95
N GLU A 383 9.53 -10.08 -4.05
CA GLU A 383 9.52 -10.82 -5.32
C GLU A 383 8.19 -10.66 -6.06
N LEU A 384 7.08 -10.93 -5.37
CA LEU A 384 5.78 -11.18 -6.02
C LEU A 384 4.80 -10.01 -6.00
N LEU A 385 4.85 -9.15 -4.97
CA LEU A 385 3.78 -8.21 -4.68
C LEU A 385 3.97 -6.87 -5.41
N LEU A 386 3.00 -6.52 -6.26
CA LEU A 386 3.02 -5.29 -7.05
C LEU A 386 3.04 -4.03 -6.19
N ASP A 387 2.32 -4.05 -5.06
CA ASP A 387 2.19 -2.93 -4.12
C ASP A 387 3.18 -2.96 -2.94
N ALA A 388 4.21 -3.82 -2.99
CA ALA A 388 5.34 -3.76 -2.06
C ALA A 388 6.33 -2.65 -2.44
N ASP A 389 6.23 -1.53 -1.72
CA ASP A 389 7.36 -0.62 -1.42
C ASP A 389 8.14 -1.14 -0.20
N TRP A 390 9.44 -0.86 -0.14
CA TRP A 390 10.34 -1.34 0.91
C TRP A 390 9.86 -0.96 2.32
N SER A 391 9.53 0.32 2.53
CA SER A 391 9.02 0.85 3.80
C SER A 391 7.72 0.19 4.24
N VAL A 392 6.77 0.03 3.31
CA VAL A 392 5.43 -0.51 3.60
C VAL A 392 5.49 -2.02 3.83
N ASN A 393 6.32 -2.74 3.07
CA ASN A 393 6.51 -4.18 3.18
C ASN A 393 7.18 -4.54 4.51
N ALA A 394 8.35 -3.96 4.80
CA ALA A 394 9.08 -4.18 6.07
C ALA A 394 8.23 -3.78 7.29
N GLY A 395 7.57 -2.62 7.24
CA GLY A 395 6.70 -2.14 8.31
C GLY A 395 5.52 -3.06 8.59
N SER A 396 4.87 -3.57 7.54
CA SER A 396 3.78 -4.54 7.64
C SER A 396 4.26 -5.88 8.20
N TRP A 397 5.42 -6.39 7.76
CA TRP A 397 5.96 -7.65 8.24
C TRP A 397 6.41 -7.59 9.71
N MET A 398 7.06 -6.51 10.14
CA MET A 398 7.32 -6.24 11.56
C MET A 398 6.04 -6.15 12.39
N TRP A 399 4.97 -5.56 11.84
CA TRP A 399 3.68 -5.44 12.55
C TRP A 399 2.96 -6.78 12.71
N LEU A 400 2.85 -7.56 11.63
CA LEU A 400 2.09 -8.82 11.61
C LEU A 400 2.78 -9.96 12.38
N SER A 401 4.11 -10.00 12.35
CA SER A 401 4.93 -10.89 13.20
C SER A 401 4.95 -10.50 14.67
N CYS A 402 4.40 -9.34 15.02
CA CYS A 402 4.56 -8.68 16.32
C CYS A 402 6.03 -8.42 16.72
N SER A 403 6.87 -8.06 15.74
CA SER A 403 8.24 -7.60 15.99
C SER A 403 8.32 -6.07 16.24
N SER A 404 7.36 -5.28 15.76
CA SER A 404 7.20 -3.86 16.08
C SER A 404 5.75 -3.36 15.88
N PHE A 405 5.45 -2.11 16.23
CA PHE A 405 4.17 -1.39 16.02
C PHE A 405 2.86 -2.00 16.56
N PHE A 406 2.88 -3.22 17.07
CA PHE A 406 1.71 -3.97 17.53
C PHE A 406 1.35 -3.68 19.01
N GLN A 407 0.17 -4.12 19.45
CA GLN A 407 -0.30 -3.97 20.84
C GLN A 407 -0.70 -5.30 21.52
N GLN A 408 -0.99 -6.34 20.74
CA GLN A 408 -1.43 -7.66 21.22
C GLN A 408 -0.83 -8.75 20.31
N PHE A 409 -0.23 -9.80 20.88
CA PHE A 409 0.42 -10.88 20.13
C PHE A 409 -0.34 -12.22 20.14
N PHE A 410 -1.37 -12.35 21.00
CA PHE A 410 -2.04 -13.62 21.31
C PHE A 410 -3.09 -14.08 20.28
N HIS A 411 -3.52 -13.20 19.35
CA HIS A 411 -4.50 -13.58 18.32
C HIS A 411 -3.79 -14.07 17.06
N CYS A 412 -3.71 -15.40 16.88
CA CYS A 412 -3.20 -16.04 15.67
C CYS A 412 -4.37 -16.43 14.74
N TYR A 413 -4.19 -16.28 13.42
CA TYR A 413 -5.19 -16.67 12.44
C TYR A 413 -5.14 -18.19 12.21
N CYS A 414 -6.24 -18.90 12.49
CA CYS A 414 -6.33 -20.32 12.18
C CYS A 414 -6.38 -20.54 10.65
N PRO A 415 -5.43 -21.29 10.04
CA PRO A 415 -5.34 -21.44 8.58
C PRO A 415 -6.53 -22.21 7.99
N VAL A 416 -7.20 -23.05 8.76
CA VAL A 416 -8.45 -23.73 8.35
C VAL A 416 -9.66 -22.84 8.64
N GLY A 417 -9.81 -22.41 9.90
CA GLY A 417 -11.02 -21.77 10.40
C GLY A 417 -11.23 -20.34 9.93
N PHE A 418 -10.18 -19.62 9.51
CA PHE A 418 -10.33 -18.27 8.98
C PHE A 418 -10.92 -18.29 7.56
N GLY A 419 -10.31 -19.04 6.64
CA GLY A 419 -10.81 -19.19 5.27
C GLY A 419 -12.26 -19.68 5.23
N ARG A 420 -12.59 -20.74 5.98
CA ARG A 420 -13.95 -21.30 6.09
C ARG A 420 -15.01 -20.28 6.57
N ARG A 421 -14.63 -19.20 7.27
CA ARG A 421 -15.54 -18.10 7.66
C ARG A 421 -15.65 -16.99 6.61
N THR A 422 -14.63 -16.80 5.78
CA THR A 422 -14.63 -15.80 4.70
C THR A 422 -15.31 -16.32 3.43
N ASP A 423 -15.14 -17.61 3.13
CA ASP A 423 -15.71 -18.32 1.98
C ASP A 423 -16.11 -19.73 2.44
N PRO A 424 -17.37 -19.95 2.88
CA PRO A 424 -17.84 -21.25 3.36
C PRO A 424 -17.86 -22.37 2.30
N ASN A 425 -17.87 -22.04 1.01
CA ASN A 425 -17.90 -23.01 -0.09
C ASN A 425 -16.49 -23.48 -0.48
N GLY A 426 -15.49 -22.63 -0.26
CA GLY A 426 -14.12 -22.79 -0.74
C GLY A 426 -13.97 -22.50 -2.23
N ASP A 427 -14.82 -21.66 -2.81
CA ASP A 427 -14.77 -21.33 -4.24
C ASP A 427 -13.47 -20.59 -4.62
N PHE A 428 -12.89 -19.82 -3.69
CA PHE A 428 -11.54 -19.27 -3.78
C PHE A 428 -10.47 -20.37 -3.91
N ILE A 429 -10.60 -21.46 -3.15
CA ILE A 429 -9.70 -22.62 -3.24
C ILE A 429 -9.90 -23.35 -4.56
N ARG A 430 -11.14 -23.56 -5.03
CA ARG A 430 -11.45 -24.21 -6.32
C ARG A 430 -10.91 -23.45 -7.54
N ARG A 431 -10.73 -22.13 -7.40
CA ARG A 431 -10.12 -21.24 -8.39
C ARG A 431 -8.60 -21.42 -8.43
N TYR A 432 -7.90 -21.19 -7.32
CA TYR A 432 -6.43 -21.16 -7.31
C TYR A 432 -5.75 -22.53 -7.10
N LEU A 433 -6.44 -23.51 -6.52
CA LEU A 433 -5.98 -24.90 -6.38
C LEU A 433 -6.91 -25.86 -7.14
N PRO A 434 -6.89 -25.91 -8.49
CA PRO A 434 -7.76 -26.79 -9.29
C PRO A 434 -7.71 -28.27 -8.91
N VAL A 435 -6.58 -28.76 -8.38
CA VAL A 435 -6.41 -30.14 -7.89
C VAL A 435 -7.35 -30.49 -6.72
N LEU A 436 -7.84 -29.50 -5.97
CA LEU A 436 -8.80 -29.67 -4.88
C LEU A 436 -10.26 -29.44 -5.31
N ARG A 437 -10.51 -29.14 -6.60
CA ARG A 437 -11.84 -28.71 -7.09
C ARG A 437 -12.97 -29.72 -6.80
N GLY A 438 -12.64 -31.01 -6.74
CA GLY A 438 -13.59 -32.10 -6.44
C GLY A 438 -13.98 -32.26 -4.96
N PHE A 439 -13.29 -31.62 -4.00
CA PHE A 439 -13.60 -31.82 -2.58
C PHE A 439 -14.91 -31.13 -2.16
N PRO A 440 -15.81 -31.81 -1.40
CA PRO A 440 -16.97 -31.17 -0.79
C PRO A 440 -16.57 -29.99 0.11
N ALA A 441 -17.40 -28.95 0.18
CA ALA A 441 -17.14 -27.75 1.00
C ALA A 441 -16.84 -28.05 2.49
N LYS A 442 -17.38 -29.15 3.02
CA LYS A 442 -17.07 -29.68 4.36
C LYS A 442 -15.57 -29.93 4.59
N TYR A 443 -14.84 -30.32 3.55
CA TYR A 443 -13.44 -30.77 3.60
C TYR A 443 -12.46 -29.89 2.80
N ILE A 444 -12.94 -28.90 2.05
CA ILE A 444 -12.11 -28.10 1.13
C ILE A 444 -11.00 -27.30 1.84
N TYR A 445 -11.17 -27.00 3.13
CA TYR A 445 -10.19 -26.28 3.98
C TYR A 445 -9.25 -27.20 4.77
N ASP A 446 -9.58 -28.48 4.85
CA ASP A 446 -8.96 -29.50 5.69
C ASP A 446 -9.06 -30.90 5.04
N PRO A 447 -8.57 -31.07 3.79
CA PRO A 447 -8.86 -32.26 2.98
C PRO A 447 -8.20 -33.54 3.52
N TRP A 448 -7.21 -33.42 4.41
CA TRP A 448 -6.64 -34.54 5.17
C TRP A 448 -7.65 -35.18 6.14
N ASN A 449 -8.74 -34.48 6.50
CA ASN A 449 -9.86 -35.04 7.28
C ASN A 449 -10.89 -35.79 6.41
N ALA A 450 -10.72 -35.82 5.08
CA ALA A 450 -11.65 -36.49 4.18
C ALA A 450 -11.37 -38.02 4.12
N PRO A 451 -12.41 -38.87 4.25
CA PRO A 451 -12.26 -40.31 4.03
C PRO A 451 -11.70 -40.64 2.64
N GLU A 452 -11.01 -41.78 2.50
CA GLU A 452 -10.39 -42.20 1.24
C GLU A 452 -11.38 -42.28 0.07
N SER A 453 -12.62 -42.70 0.33
CA SER A 453 -13.71 -42.69 -0.67
C SER A 453 -14.06 -41.29 -1.17
N VAL A 454 -13.95 -40.26 -0.33
CA VAL A 454 -14.15 -38.84 -0.71
C VAL A 454 -12.94 -38.33 -1.49
N GLN A 455 -11.72 -38.70 -1.10
CA GLN A 455 -10.50 -38.35 -1.84
C GLN A 455 -10.46 -38.98 -3.24
N ALA A 456 -10.89 -40.25 -3.36
CA ALA A 456 -11.03 -40.95 -4.62
C ALA A 456 -12.12 -40.33 -5.51
N ALA A 457 -13.30 -40.01 -4.95
CA ALA A 457 -14.37 -39.31 -5.68
C ALA A 457 -13.95 -37.90 -6.14
N ALA A 458 -13.16 -37.19 -5.32
CA ALA A 458 -12.56 -35.90 -5.67
C ALA A 458 -11.39 -36.00 -6.67
N LYS A 459 -10.95 -37.22 -7.01
CA LYS A 459 -9.78 -37.53 -7.85
C LYS A 459 -8.46 -36.91 -7.35
N CYS A 460 -8.31 -36.80 -6.02
CA CYS A 460 -7.14 -36.19 -5.39
C CYS A 460 -6.83 -36.85 -4.05
N ILE A 461 -5.82 -37.73 -4.04
CA ILE A 461 -5.31 -38.39 -2.83
C ILE A 461 -4.29 -37.50 -2.13
N ILE A 462 -4.51 -37.24 -0.84
CA ILE A 462 -3.71 -36.32 -0.02
C ILE A 462 -2.41 -36.98 0.45
N GLY A 463 -1.29 -36.30 0.20
CA GLY A 463 0.06 -36.85 0.26
C GLY A 463 0.59 -37.38 -1.07
N VAL A 464 -0.21 -37.36 -2.14
CA VAL A 464 0.20 -37.76 -3.50
C VAL A 464 -0.03 -36.62 -4.50
N HIS A 465 -1.28 -36.14 -4.62
CA HIS A 465 -1.68 -35.12 -5.61
C HIS A 465 -1.65 -33.70 -5.03
N TYR A 466 -1.81 -33.60 -3.71
CA TYR A 466 -1.72 -32.37 -2.93
C TYR A 466 -1.09 -32.74 -1.57
N PRO A 467 -0.16 -31.94 -1.01
CA PRO A 467 0.59 -32.32 0.20
C PRO A 467 -0.28 -32.51 1.44
N LYS A 468 0.20 -33.33 2.38
CA LYS A 468 -0.30 -33.38 3.76
C LYS A 468 0.07 -32.06 4.48
N PRO A 469 -0.72 -31.59 5.47
CA PRO A 469 -0.40 -30.38 6.21
C PRO A 469 0.98 -30.50 6.87
N MET A 470 1.85 -29.51 6.62
CA MET A 470 3.26 -29.55 7.02
C MET A 470 3.52 -29.44 8.53
N VAL A 471 2.51 -29.05 9.31
CA VAL A 471 2.55 -28.89 10.77
C VAL A 471 1.17 -29.21 11.37
N HIS A 472 1.12 -29.62 12.65
CA HIS A 472 -0.14 -29.70 13.38
C HIS A 472 -0.45 -28.34 14.05
N HIS A 473 -1.31 -27.55 13.41
CA HIS A 473 -1.62 -26.15 13.79
C HIS A 473 -1.92 -25.96 15.28
N ALA A 474 -2.69 -26.86 15.90
CA ALA A 474 -3.09 -26.75 17.31
C ALA A 474 -1.90 -26.88 18.29
N GLU A 475 -0.85 -27.62 17.91
CA GLU A 475 0.37 -27.74 18.70
C GLU A 475 1.35 -26.61 18.38
N ALA A 476 1.56 -26.33 17.08
CA ALA A 476 2.48 -25.28 16.61
C ALA A 476 2.09 -23.90 17.16
N SER A 477 0.82 -23.51 17.02
CA SER A 477 0.33 -22.22 17.53
C SER A 477 0.36 -22.13 19.06
N ARG A 478 0.06 -23.22 19.78
CA ARG A 478 0.18 -23.27 21.24
C ARG A 478 1.62 -23.08 21.71
N LEU A 479 2.58 -23.72 21.03
CA LEU A 479 4.01 -23.56 21.31
C LEU A 479 4.50 -22.15 20.98
N ASN A 480 4.12 -21.61 19.82
CA ASN A 480 4.56 -20.29 19.35
C ASN A 480 3.97 -19.13 20.17
N ILE A 481 2.73 -19.26 20.66
CA ILE A 481 2.13 -18.29 21.59
C ILE A 481 2.91 -18.28 22.92
N GLU A 482 3.34 -19.44 23.43
CA GLU A 482 4.15 -19.52 24.65
C GLU A 482 5.57 -18.99 24.42
N ARG A 483 6.21 -19.30 23.28
CA ARG A 483 7.50 -18.69 22.85
C ARG A 483 7.40 -17.15 22.86
N MET A 484 6.38 -16.57 22.23
CA MET A 484 6.13 -15.12 22.25
C MET A 484 5.94 -14.57 23.66
N LYS A 485 5.11 -15.23 24.49
CA LYS A 485 4.86 -14.84 25.88
C LYS A 485 6.15 -14.79 26.71
N GLN A 486 7.04 -15.76 26.54
CA GLN A 486 8.34 -15.79 27.24
C GLN A 486 9.26 -14.64 26.80
N ILE A 487 9.33 -14.35 25.49
CA ILE A 487 10.09 -13.22 24.95
C ILE A 487 9.60 -11.89 25.53
N TYR A 488 8.28 -11.65 25.58
CA TYR A 488 7.74 -10.42 26.16
C TYR A 488 7.85 -10.32 27.69
N GLN A 489 7.89 -11.45 28.40
CA GLN A 489 8.22 -11.48 29.83
C GLN A 489 9.70 -11.16 30.10
N GLN A 490 10.62 -11.52 29.19
CA GLN A 490 12.03 -11.13 29.30
C GLN A 490 12.23 -9.63 29.00
N LEU A 491 11.54 -9.11 27.97
CA LEU A 491 11.61 -7.70 27.56
C LEU A 491 11.04 -6.74 28.60
N SER A 492 9.94 -7.08 29.28
CA SER A 492 9.35 -6.23 30.33
C SER A 492 10.26 -6.16 31.56
N ARG A 493 10.87 -7.29 31.96
CA ARG A 493 11.92 -7.35 33.00
C ARG A 493 13.12 -6.48 32.64
N TYR A 494 13.61 -6.55 31.40
CA TYR A 494 14.75 -5.73 30.94
C TYR A 494 14.46 -4.22 30.83
N ARG A 495 13.19 -3.82 30.62
CA ARG A 495 12.78 -2.40 30.51
C ARG A 495 12.19 -1.82 31.79
N GLY A 496 12.20 -2.54 32.91
CA GLY A 496 11.64 -2.07 34.19
C GLY A 496 10.13 -1.78 34.16
N LEU A 497 9.40 -2.22 33.14
CA LEU A 497 8.02 -1.84 32.88
C LEU A 497 7.04 -2.90 33.38
N GLY A 498 6.55 -2.70 34.60
CA GLY A 498 5.57 -3.55 35.28
C GLY A 498 4.14 -3.55 34.69
N LEU A 499 3.96 -3.25 33.40
CA LEU A 499 2.67 -3.30 32.71
C LEU A 499 2.74 -4.26 31.51
N LEU A 500 2.29 -5.50 31.74
CA LEU A 500 1.75 -6.47 30.75
C LEU A 500 1.48 -7.87 31.36
N ALA A 501 1.81 -8.07 32.65
CA ALA A 501 1.72 -9.36 33.34
C ALA A 501 0.38 -9.59 34.09
N SER A 502 -0.75 -9.47 33.41
CA SER A 502 -2.04 -9.98 33.89
C SER A 502 -2.77 -10.73 32.77
N VAL A 503 -2.74 -12.06 32.84
CA VAL A 503 -3.37 -12.96 31.86
C VAL A 503 -4.67 -13.51 32.46
N PRO A 504 -5.84 -13.31 31.82
CA PRO A 504 -7.05 -14.01 32.21
C PRO A 504 -6.92 -15.50 31.90
N SER A 505 -7.03 -16.37 32.91
CA SER A 505 -7.07 -17.82 32.71
C SER A 505 -8.36 -18.23 32.01
N THR A 506 -8.28 -18.58 30.73
CA THR A 506 -9.44 -19.02 29.93
C THR A 506 -9.82 -20.46 30.25
N ASN A 507 -10.66 -20.65 31.28
CA ASN A 507 -11.57 -21.79 31.29
C ASN A 507 -12.56 -21.65 30.13
N GLY A 508 -12.84 -22.76 29.44
CA GLY A 508 -13.51 -22.71 28.14
C GLY A 508 -15.01 -22.45 28.22
N ASN A 509 -15.45 -21.32 27.67
CA ASN A 509 -16.57 -21.33 26.73
C ASN A 509 -16.47 -20.17 25.74
N GLY A 510 -17.02 -20.33 24.54
CA GLY A 510 -16.74 -19.43 23.41
C GLY A 510 -17.73 -18.29 23.24
N ASN A 511 -17.22 -17.07 23.04
CA ASN A 511 -17.75 -16.22 21.95
C ASN A 511 -16.69 -15.20 21.45
N GLY A 512 -16.30 -15.30 20.18
CA GLY A 512 -15.23 -14.50 19.59
C GLY A 512 -15.72 -13.14 19.09
N GLY A 513 -15.89 -12.18 19.99
CA GLY A 513 -16.27 -10.80 19.65
C GLY A 513 -15.28 -10.15 18.67
N MET A 514 -15.73 -9.89 17.44
CA MET A 514 -14.92 -9.27 16.39
C MET A 514 -14.78 -7.76 16.66
N MET A 515 -13.57 -7.20 16.51
CA MET A 515 -13.33 -5.76 16.56
C MET A 515 -14.18 -5.03 15.51
N ALA A 516 -15.29 -4.44 15.95
CA ALA A 516 -16.17 -3.65 15.10
C ALA A 516 -15.67 -2.20 15.02
N TYR A 517 -15.74 -1.63 13.82
CA TYR A 517 -15.55 -0.21 13.58
C TYR A 517 -16.71 0.56 14.22
N SER A 518 -16.48 1.24 15.35
CA SER A 518 -17.53 1.97 16.08
C SER A 518 -18.07 3.15 15.27
N PRO A 519 -19.38 3.21 14.98
CA PRO A 519 -20.06 4.45 14.64
C PRO A 519 -20.15 5.35 15.88
N GLY A 520 -20.27 6.67 15.67
CA GLY A 520 -20.50 7.61 16.76
C GLY A 520 -21.88 7.44 17.42
N GLU A 521 -22.00 7.98 18.63
CA GLU A 521 -23.22 7.95 19.45
C GLU A 521 -24.39 8.69 18.78
N GLN A 522 -25.61 8.26 19.06
CA GLN A 522 -26.84 9.00 18.76
C GLN A 522 -27.60 9.22 20.06
N GLN A 523 -27.86 10.48 20.40
CA GLN A 523 -28.83 10.82 21.44
C GLN A 523 -30.25 10.44 20.98
N PRO A 524 -31.11 9.91 21.85
CA PRO A 524 -32.49 9.59 21.48
C PRO A 524 -33.32 10.88 21.40
N GLY A 525 -33.66 11.30 20.18
CA GLY A 525 -34.66 12.35 19.96
C GLY A 525 -36.06 11.87 20.35
N ALA A 526 -36.77 12.65 21.16
CA ALA A 526 -38.12 12.33 21.59
C ALA A 526 -39.15 12.53 20.47
N ASN A 527 -40.15 11.62 20.40
CA ASN A 527 -41.47 11.95 19.86
C ASN A 527 -42.54 11.04 20.48
N GLY A 528 -43.79 11.53 20.55
CA GLY A 528 -44.82 11.00 21.44
C GLY A 528 -45.49 9.70 20.98
N ASN A 529 -45.86 8.86 21.97
CA ASN A 529 -46.84 7.78 21.78
C ASN A 529 -48.26 8.34 21.64
N ASN A 530 -49.11 7.66 20.87
CA ASN A 530 -50.55 7.90 20.85
C ASN A 530 -51.35 6.60 21.06
N SER A 531 -52.26 6.64 22.04
CA SER A 531 -53.42 5.77 22.31
C SER A 531 -53.41 4.23 22.10
N SER A 532 -53.83 3.51 23.16
CA SER A 532 -54.69 2.28 23.16
C SER A 532 -54.15 0.94 22.61
N SER A 533 -54.59 -0.25 23.06
CA SER A 533 -55.33 -0.69 24.28
C SER A 533 -55.32 -2.23 24.42
N ASN A 534 -55.62 -2.74 25.64
CA ASN A 534 -55.95 -4.14 26.00
C ASN A 534 -54.86 -5.24 25.78
N GLY A 535 -54.76 -6.30 26.60
CA GLY A 535 -55.40 -6.58 27.90
C GLY A 535 -55.28 -8.08 28.31
N HIS A 536 -55.45 -8.37 29.62
CA HIS A 536 -55.46 -9.71 30.27
C HIS A 536 -54.10 -10.48 30.32
N GLY A 537 -53.79 -11.29 31.34
CA GLY A 537 -54.43 -11.47 32.66
C GLY A 537 -53.92 -12.70 33.45
N HIS A 538 -53.78 -12.56 34.79
CA HIS A 538 -53.45 -13.60 35.81
C HIS A 538 -52.04 -14.25 35.78
N GLY A 539 -51.39 -14.59 36.90
CA GLY A 539 -51.57 -14.14 38.30
C GLY A 539 -51.12 -15.12 39.41
N VAL A 540 -50.63 -14.59 40.55
CA VAL A 540 -50.69 -15.17 41.93
C VAL A 540 -49.77 -16.40 42.22
N SER A 541 -49.02 -16.56 43.33
CA SER A 541 -48.65 -15.71 44.51
C SER A 541 -47.38 -16.25 45.23
N GLY A 542 -46.76 -15.47 46.13
CA GLY A 542 -45.73 -15.97 47.08
C GLY A 542 -44.89 -14.89 47.80
N SER A 543 -45.30 -14.48 49.01
CA SER A 543 -44.65 -13.48 49.89
C SER A 543 -45.00 -13.78 51.37
N PRO A 544 -44.47 -13.12 52.44
CA PRO A 544 -43.58 -11.94 52.49
C PRO A 544 -42.43 -12.03 53.56
N VAL A 545 -41.95 -10.86 54.04
CA VAL A 545 -40.97 -10.58 55.14
C VAL A 545 -39.48 -10.72 54.74
N GLY A 546 -38.58 -9.75 55.01
CA GLY A 546 -38.78 -8.36 55.47
C GLY A 546 -37.48 -7.71 56.03
N THR A 547 -37.34 -6.38 55.89
CA THR A 547 -36.23 -5.50 56.40
C THR A 547 -34.84 -5.65 55.74
N ALA A 548 -33.98 -4.62 55.60
CA ALA A 548 -34.16 -3.15 55.53
C ALA A 548 -32.86 -2.46 55.01
N ASN A 549 -32.94 -1.18 54.60
CA ASN A 549 -31.87 -0.25 54.15
C ASN A 549 -31.19 -0.60 52.79
N GLY A 550 -30.98 0.30 51.81
CA GLY A 550 -31.30 1.74 51.67
C GLY A 550 -30.10 2.69 51.94
N SER A 551 -29.89 3.81 51.23
CA SER A 551 -30.59 4.38 50.05
C SER A 551 -29.75 5.49 49.34
N GLY A 552 -29.93 5.64 48.02
CA GLY A 552 -29.69 6.86 47.22
C GLY A 552 -28.25 7.24 46.82
N SER A 553 -27.97 8.20 45.93
CA SER A 553 -28.64 8.79 44.72
C SER A 553 -28.03 10.20 44.42
N ILE A 554 -28.41 10.84 43.29
CA ILE A 554 -28.18 12.28 42.94
C ILE A 554 -26.74 12.57 42.42
N LEU A 555 -26.51 12.86 41.11
CA LEU A 555 -26.73 14.11 40.31
C LEU A 555 -25.67 15.21 40.62
N LEU A 556 -25.20 16.09 39.71
CA LEU A 556 -25.75 16.61 38.42
C LEU A 556 -24.62 17.07 37.44
N ASN A 557 -25.01 17.66 36.30
CA ASN A 557 -24.18 18.20 35.18
C ASN A 557 -23.27 19.39 35.56
N PHE A 558 -22.40 19.83 34.63
CA PHE A 558 -22.37 21.24 34.18
C PHE A 558 -21.80 21.40 32.75
N ASP A 559 -22.16 22.50 32.08
CA ASP A 559 -21.83 22.85 30.67
C ASP A 559 -20.93 24.11 30.57
N SER A 560 -20.25 24.23 29.41
CA SER A 560 -19.87 25.43 28.63
C SER A 560 -19.20 26.70 29.22
N GLU A 561 -18.32 27.29 28.36
CA GLU A 561 -18.06 28.75 28.19
C GLU A 561 -17.43 29.56 29.36
N GLU A 562 -16.85 30.76 29.16
CA GLU A 562 -15.91 31.24 28.11
C GLU A 562 -15.06 32.42 28.67
N GLN A 563 -13.90 32.71 28.05
CA GLN A 563 -13.20 34.01 27.98
C GLN A 563 -12.69 34.81 29.23
N THR A 564 -11.68 35.65 28.93
CA THR A 564 -11.13 36.83 29.69
C THR A 564 -10.32 36.65 30.99
N GLY A 565 -9.27 37.50 31.13
CA GLY A 565 -8.52 37.77 32.37
C GLY A 565 -8.96 39.10 33.02
N PRO A 566 -8.17 39.76 33.94
CA PRO A 566 -6.77 40.13 33.66
C PRO A 566 -5.79 40.25 34.90
N SER A 567 -4.56 40.71 34.63
CA SER A 567 -3.67 41.56 35.48
C SER A 567 -3.22 41.19 36.93
N ALA A 568 -2.01 40.62 37.02
CA ALA A 568 -0.78 41.22 37.62
C ALA A 568 -0.58 41.52 39.15
N VAL A 569 0.72 41.59 39.52
CA VAL A 569 1.39 42.22 40.71
C VAL A 569 1.68 41.36 41.97
N GLY A 570 2.92 41.49 42.50
CA GLY A 570 3.36 41.09 43.86
C GLY A 570 4.19 39.79 43.93
N GLN A 571 5.53 39.71 43.88
CA GLN A 571 6.68 40.34 44.60
C GLN A 571 7.25 39.53 45.79
N GLN A 572 8.52 39.06 45.61
CA GLN A 572 9.58 38.84 46.63
C GLN A 572 9.29 37.77 47.71
N THR A 573 10.25 37.10 48.38
CA THR A 573 11.72 37.26 48.55
C THR A 573 12.34 35.81 48.51
N THR A 574 13.63 35.43 48.67
CA THR A 574 14.85 35.99 49.30
C THR A 574 16.14 35.52 48.56
N GLN A 575 17.25 35.25 49.26
CA GLN A 575 18.61 35.03 48.75
C GLN A 575 19.15 33.62 49.07
N GLN A 576 20.20 33.18 48.34
CA GLN A 576 21.38 32.50 48.89
C GLN A 576 22.65 32.94 48.13
N GLN A 577 23.84 32.63 48.65
CA GLN A 577 25.10 33.34 48.33
C GLN A 577 26.15 32.54 47.51
N ARG A 578 27.24 33.26 47.17
CA ARG A 578 28.45 32.92 46.38
C ARG A 578 29.11 31.56 46.71
N ILE A 579 29.93 30.97 45.81
CA ILE A 579 31.38 31.24 45.62
C ILE A 579 31.89 30.90 44.18
N LYS A 580 33.04 31.48 43.78
CA LYS A 580 33.80 31.43 42.49
C LYS A 580 35.27 31.86 42.76
N PRO A 581 36.24 31.98 41.81
CA PRO A 581 36.31 31.59 40.37
C PRO A 581 37.08 30.23 40.27
N PRO A 582 38.17 29.96 39.47
CA PRO A 582 38.82 30.61 38.28
C PRO A 582 37.92 30.66 37.00
N SER A 583 38.29 31.05 35.77
CA SER A 583 39.47 31.66 35.08
C SER A 583 40.61 30.76 34.56
N GLN A 584 41.26 30.99 33.41
CA GLN A 584 41.25 32.07 32.37
C GLN A 584 41.20 31.41 30.96
N THR A 585 41.01 32.02 29.77
CA THR A 585 40.74 33.40 29.26
C THR A 585 39.87 33.23 27.95
N GLN A 586 39.86 33.94 26.80
CA GLN A 586 40.38 35.20 26.19
C GLN A 586 39.35 35.59 25.07
N THR A 587 38.81 36.82 24.94
CA THR A 587 39.24 38.00 24.10
C THR A 587 39.43 37.73 22.58
N GLN A 588 38.95 38.54 21.61
CA GLN A 588 38.61 39.98 21.57
C GLN A 588 37.39 40.37 20.66
N GLN A 589 36.68 41.47 21.05
CA GLN A 589 36.16 42.61 20.23
C GLN A 589 35.19 42.37 19.02
N GLN A 590 34.25 43.27 18.64
CA GLN A 590 33.66 44.48 19.25
C GLN A 590 32.28 44.82 18.60
N GLN A 591 31.43 45.59 19.32
CA GLN A 591 30.56 46.74 18.91
C GLN A 591 30.10 46.92 17.43
N GLN A 592 28.94 47.49 17.05
CA GLN A 592 27.68 47.98 17.68
C GLN A 592 26.69 48.36 16.51
N GLN A 593 25.47 48.91 16.61
CA GLN A 593 24.65 49.39 17.74
C GLN A 593 23.16 48.97 17.65
N GLN A 594 22.24 49.86 17.25
CA GLN A 594 20.77 49.80 17.43
C GLN A 594 20.04 50.80 16.51
N GLN A 595 18.80 50.47 16.11
CA GLN A 595 17.58 51.33 16.03
C GLN A 595 16.58 50.72 15.02
N GLN A 596 15.29 51.05 15.01
CA GLN A 596 14.16 50.83 15.94
C GLN A 596 12.88 51.00 15.08
N HIS A 597 11.68 50.77 15.64
CA HIS A 597 10.41 50.60 14.89
C HIS A 597 9.86 51.81 14.11
N GLY A 598 9.01 51.51 13.13
CA GLY A 598 7.90 52.36 12.67
C GLY A 598 6.69 51.50 12.25
N TYR A 599 5.53 51.72 12.88
CA TYR A 599 4.22 51.15 12.48
C TYR A 599 3.49 52.12 11.55
N HIS A 600 2.57 51.62 10.70
CA HIS A 600 1.25 52.24 10.51
C HIS A 600 0.25 51.25 9.87
N SER A 601 -1.02 51.65 9.71
CA SER A 601 -2.19 50.77 9.54
C SER A 601 -3.07 51.13 8.33
N VAL A 602 -4.02 50.23 8.04
CA VAL A 602 -5.09 50.26 7.03
C VAL A 602 -6.04 51.47 7.22
N PRO A 603 -6.87 51.84 6.21
CA PRO A 603 -8.23 51.24 6.16
C PRO A 603 -8.82 50.93 4.77
N ASP A 604 -9.83 50.05 4.82
CA ASP A 604 -10.91 49.68 3.90
C ASP A 604 -11.13 50.33 2.52
N THR A 605 -11.70 49.51 1.62
CA THR A 605 -13.02 49.86 1.05
C THR A 605 -13.85 48.60 0.77
N SER A 606 -15.14 48.62 1.09
CA SER A 606 -16.10 47.53 0.84
C SER A 606 -17.23 47.99 -0.07
N GLN A 607 -17.73 47.12 -0.95
CA GLN A 607 -19.02 47.34 -1.63
C GLN A 607 -19.71 46.06 -2.14
N THR A 608 -20.71 45.65 -1.36
CA THR A 608 -22.06 45.25 -1.76
C THR A 608 -22.29 44.51 -3.09
N ILE A 609 -22.57 43.20 -2.95
CA ILE A 609 -23.68 42.43 -3.57
C ILE A 609 -24.43 43.11 -4.73
N THR A 610 -24.41 42.49 -5.91
CA THR A 610 -25.57 42.49 -6.83
C THR A 610 -25.94 41.08 -7.25
N SER A 611 -27.23 40.75 -7.19
CA SER A 611 -27.77 39.46 -7.59
C SER A 611 -28.18 39.48 -9.06
N SER A 612 -27.58 38.61 -9.88
CA SER A 612 -28.09 38.31 -11.23
C SER A 612 -28.49 36.83 -11.33
N ARG A 613 -29.80 36.59 -11.52
CA ARG A 613 -30.32 35.26 -11.87
C ARG A 613 -30.14 35.06 -13.38
N VAL A 614 -29.53 33.94 -13.77
CA VAL A 614 -29.68 33.40 -15.14
C VAL A 614 -30.11 31.95 -15.00
N TYR A 615 -31.27 31.63 -15.56
CA TYR A 615 -31.73 30.25 -15.69
C TYR A 615 -31.02 29.59 -16.88
N HIS A 616 -30.68 28.32 -16.77
CA HIS A 616 -30.56 27.43 -17.93
C HIS A 616 -31.29 26.12 -17.63
N GLU A 617 -32.08 25.67 -18.61
CA GLU A 617 -33.06 24.60 -18.46
C GLU A 617 -32.45 23.22 -18.65
N PHE A 618 -33.07 22.21 -18.02
CA PHE A 618 -32.75 20.80 -18.26
C PHE A 618 -33.44 20.32 -19.54
N ALA A 619 -32.68 20.08 -20.60
CA ALA A 619 -33.16 19.37 -21.78
C ALA A 619 -33.09 17.84 -21.58
N VAL A 620 -34.24 17.17 -21.61
CA VAL A 620 -34.36 15.70 -21.50
C VAL A 620 -34.58 15.08 -22.88
N PRO A 621 -33.72 14.15 -23.35
CA PRO A 621 -34.02 13.31 -24.49
C PRO A 621 -35.04 12.23 -24.11
N GLN A 622 -36.25 12.29 -24.69
CA GLN A 622 -37.21 11.19 -24.60
C GLN A 622 -36.94 10.10 -25.65
N HIS A 623 -37.33 8.87 -25.36
CA HIS A 623 -37.37 7.79 -26.35
C HIS A 623 -38.50 8.00 -27.38
N PRO A 624 -38.25 7.73 -28.66
CA PRO A 624 -39.23 7.12 -29.56
C PRO A 624 -39.18 5.59 -29.40
N GLY A 625 -40.34 4.93 -29.38
CA GLY A 625 -40.44 3.48 -29.23
C GLY A 625 -40.72 2.72 -30.53
N LEU A 626 -40.38 1.42 -30.51
CA LEU A 626 -41.08 0.30 -31.16
C LEU A 626 -41.79 0.52 -32.51
N HIS A 627 -41.35 -0.23 -33.52
CA HIS A 627 -42.26 -0.94 -34.41
C HIS A 627 -41.82 -2.40 -34.57
N LEU A 628 -42.77 -3.35 -34.44
CA LEU A 628 -42.58 -4.75 -34.82
C LEU A 628 -42.78 -4.88 -36.34
N HIS A 629 -42.17 -5.89 -36.99
CA HIS A 629 -42.97 -6.98 -37.58
C HIS A 629 -42.18 -8.24 -38.02
N THR A 630 -42.66 -9.39 -37.53
CA THR A 630 -42.68 -10.76 -38.12
C THR A 630 -41.49 -11.38 -38.89
N ARG A 631 -41.04 -12.52 -38.32
CA ARG A 631 -40.84 -13.85 -38.93
C ARG A 631 -40.15 -13.96 -40.32
N GLY A 632 -39.01 -14.66 -40.32
CA GLY A 632 -38.53 -15.46 -41.45
C GLY A 632 -37.31 -16.31 -41.04
N GLY A 633 -37.30 -17.60 -41.37
CA GLY A 633 -36.12 -18.46 -41.14
C GLY A 633 -36.36 -19.91 -41.55
N ILE A 634 -35.34 -20.56 -42.12
CA ILE A 634 -35.21 -22.03 -42.30
C ILE A 634 -33.80 -22.39 -42.81
N THR A 635 -33.18 -23.39 -42.17
CA THR A 635 -32.06 -24.30 -42.59
C THR A 635 -30.84 -23.83 -43.42
N GLY A 636 -29.64 -24.33 -43.06
CA GLY A 636 -28.50 -24.46 -43.98
C GLY A 636 -27.26 -25.14 -43.37
N LYS A 637 -26.76 -26.23 -43.98
CA LYS A 637 -25.48 -26.91 -43.66
C LYS A 637 -24.29 -26.00 -44.05
N ARG A 638 -23.07 -26.02 -43.48
CA ARG A 638 -22.16 -27.08 -42.96
C ARG A 638 -21.53 -27.98 -44.04
N GLU A 639 -20.33 -27.62 -44.52
CA GLU A 639 -19.35 -28.56 -45.11
C GLU A 639 -17.91 -28.09 -44.84
N ARG A 640 -16.90 -28.96 -44.98
CA ARG A 640 -15.49 -28.70 -44.59
C ARG A 640 -14.50 -29.73 -45.17
N GLU A 641 -13.83 -29.37 -46.26
CA GLU A 641 -12.71 -30.11 -46.90
C GLU A 641 -11.65 -29.05 -47.34
N SER A 642 -10.32 -29.19 -47.30
CA SER A 642 -9.31 -30.28 -47.25
C SER A 642 -8.80 -30.81 -48.60
N GLU A 643 -7.50 -31.16 -48.63
CA GLU A 643 -6.72 -31.70 -49.79
C GLU A 643 -6.20 -30.64 -50.80
N ARG A 644 -5.01 -30.74 -51.44
CA ARG A 644 -3.86 -31.68 -51.28
C ARG A 644 -2.53 -31.15 -51.86
N GLU A 645 -1.43 -31.72 -51.36
CA GLU A 645 -0.15 -32.13 -52.00
C GLU A 645 0.63 -31.30 -53.06
N GLY A 646 1.97 -31.36 -52.92
CA GLY A 646 3.00 -31.18 -53.95
C GLY A 646 4.25 -31.99 -53.51
N SER A 647 5.01 -32.61 -54.43
CA SER A 647 5.88 -33.77 -54.15
C SER A 647 7.33 -33.67 -54.67
N GLY A 648 8.18 -34.62 -54.21
CA GLY A 648 9.61 -34.81 -54.55
C GLY A 648 10.40 -35.24 -53.30
N GLU A 649 10.67 -36.53 -53.03
CA GLU A 649 11.73 -37.40 -53.62
C GLU A 649 13.15 -37.00 -53.14
N GLU A 650 13.72 -37.71 -52.15
CA GLU A 650 14.77 -38.79 -52.26
C GLU A 650 16.19 -38.23 -52.55
N GLU A 651 17.31 -38.73 -51.99
CA GLU A 651 17.72 -40.10 -51.64
C GLU A 651 18.55 -40.27 -50.32
N GLN A 652 18.62 -41.53 -49.86
CA GLN A 652 19.73 -42.28 -49.22
C GLN A 652 20.97 -41.58 -48.59
N ALA A 653 21.35 -41.99 -47.36
CA ALA A 653 22.65 -42.66 -47.08
C ALA A 653 22.79 -43.18 -45.62
N SER A 654 23.71 -44.12 -45.42
CA SER A 654 23.89 -44.98 -44.23
C SER A 654 24.78 -44.45 -43.08
N CYS A 655 24.75 -45.20 -41.96
CA CYS A 655 25.76 -45.29 -40.87
C CYS A 655 25.85 -44.16 -39.83
N SER A 656 26.41 -44.38 -38.63
CA SER A 656 26.52 -45.58 -37.76
C SER A 656 27.28 -45.20 -36.47
N VAL A 657 26.68 -45.48 -35.30
CA VAL A 657 27.37 -45.79 -34.01
C VAL A 657 28.57 -44.92 -33.57
N HIS A 658 28.41 -44.19 -32.45
CA HIS A 658 29.12 -44.55 -31.21
C HIS A 658 28.50 -43.96 -29.92
N LYS A 659 28.61 -44.72 -28.83
CA LYS A 659 28.41 -44.27 -27.43
C LYS A 659 29.78 -44.00 -26.78
N MET A 660 29.73 -43.41 -25.57
CA MET A 660 30.75 -43.36 -24.50
C MET A 660 31.61 -42.09 -24.40
N GLN A 661 32.13 -41.66 -23.24
CA GLN A 661 31.61 -41.75 -21.84
C GLN A 661 32.50 -40.89 -20.89
N ARG A 662 31.87 -40.14 -19.95
CA ARG A 662 32.40 -39.69 -18.62
C ARG A 662 33.67 -38.82 -18.50
N GLN A 663 33.59 -37.89 -17.52
CA GLN A 663 34.64 -37.42 -16.60
C GLN A 663 35.81 -36.58 -17.19
N SER A 664 36.54 -35.75 -16.42
CA SER A 664 36.23 -34.93 -15.22
C SER A 664 37.44 -34.06 -14.84
N ALA A 665 37.18 -32.92 -14.18
CA ALA A 665 38.14 -32.05 -13.45
C ALA A 665 39.09 -31.16 -14.29
N GLU A 666 39.58 -30.11 -13.62
CA GLU A 666 40.59 -29.10 -14.04
C GLU A 666 40.23 -28.36 -15.34
N THR A 667 39.70 -27.13 -15.29
CA THR A 667 40.16 -25.98 -14.48
C THR A 667 39.01 -25.16 -13.88
#